data_AF-G0VJ84-F1
#
_entry.id   AF-G0VJ84-F1
#
_cell.length_a   1.000
_cell.length_b   1.000
_cell.length_c   1.000
_cell.angle_alpha   90.00
_cell.angle_beta   90.00
_cell.angle_gamma   90.00
#
_symmetry.space_group_name_H-M   'P 1'
#
loop_
_entity.id
_entity.type
_entity.pdbx_description
1 polymer ?
#
loop_
_entity_poly.entity_id
_entity_poly.type
_entity_poly.pdbx_seq_one_letter_code
_entity_poly.pdbx_strand_id
1 'polypeptide(L)'
;MSLEESFSNLRVDHQDNQFTAHDHYESVNSNDLADVTQLFQELSDRLQARTIIKDPNFDLFEGTHSLEVNNKKLDSSLIDLTEEEIHFDCNKPYGFGAKEGEWDQIDYVSAILDRLMRLVVCWLNDYQTLPTTLLSCKYMEYFLQKWTLPPLDNVNVLNTGDPIYDDVLGSCITGIGYFTKFARELLKAGVIFEEEDLNFNAMGLDLYLGLPNKVKTLKYINKGLETLSLIHDDKRTILLTNILKLTSCLVKLEDHILFYSSTTQHLDEMIDLAQKLYDEPELDKAYPVGSFSMEIQKRLANQFPPKKLVEPSSNYDGFIVLANDIKLILKIAQANSSLEIIQFANFFNKIRQLHVIARAIFSLFVMRDDRSVLGTFTLHDFLQAHVLPIANNLTKISPQIENALDPILQDCISVLFEWYQNSSQNTCRYRQGYNRQILLWDSVQAQLENVLTQLGSSSRLVVNQSGTAQENNFIESYASWAFVMKLNAMIEFTLKGFDLDCYKPFESYSLFWYVYYLCEYLQNGLNIIETGIQRTISDIHALNKRMKKLKAGEKKDRLRDQYHKLMELDMPGLQDRLKYMQYERNKCKITQSLCLVEVVQFGILASYNVITNKNPANSKFVNDELIYKLRFKPFSSIGSPETPTFTLSQETLQKFMFKESEFSSRIEESLKFMKGQLNHIEITIGEILRYVESDDEGESMMTGTRLVKEEASEYFTQLKKSSELLKANSKRIVKVLGPKPVQGLENKFTVMLSTSTGASRFFPILEVVERKPRGNGREI
;
A
#
# COMPACT_ATOMS: atom_id res chain seq x y z
N MET A 1 47.98 -27.03 32.73
CA MET A 1 47.66 -27.52 31.38
C MET A 1 46.44 -26.75 30.94
N SER A 2 46.64 -25.84 29.99
CA SER A 2 45.75 -24.73 29.68
C SER A 2 44.46 -25.19 28.99
N LEU A 3 43.36 -24.51 29.34
CA LEU A 3 42.03 -24.63 28.74
C LEU A 3 41.97 -24.34 27.22
N GLU A 4 43.10 -23.98 26.59
CA GLU A 4 43.20 -23.67 25.16
C GLU A 4 43.38 -24.92 24.28
N GLU A 5 43.88 -26.05 24.81
CA GLU A 5 44.08 -27.27 24.00
C GLU A 5 42.81 -28.12 23.83
N SER A 6 41.72 -27.83 24.55
CA SER A 6 40.46 -28.58 24.42
C SER A 6 39.49 -27.97 23.39
N PHE A 7 39.68 -26.71 22.98
CA PHE A 7 38.79 -26.01 22.06
C PHE A 7 39.23 -26.08 20.59
N SER A 8 40.41 -26.62 20.29
CA SER A 8 40.94 -26.71 18.92
C SER A 8 40.32 -27.83 18.07
N ASN A 9 39.55 -28.75 18.67
CA ASN A 9 38.87 -29.85 17.96
C ASN A 9 37.40 -29.59 17.61
N LEU A 10 36.87 -28.39 17.88
CA LEU A 10 35.50 -27.98 17.53
C LEU A 10 35.51 -26.91 16.42
N ARG A 11 36.15 -27.22 15.29
CA ARG A 11 35.82 -26.57 14.02
C ARG A 11 34.76 -27.41 13.34
N VAL A 12 33.50 -27.01 13.48
CA VAL A 12 32.42 -27.52 12.65
C VAL A 12 32.48 -26.73 11.34
N ASP A 13 32.87 -27.42 10.27
CA ASP A 13 32.71 -26.91 8.92
C ASP A 13 31.21 -26.68 8.67
N HIS A 14 30.82 -25.45 8.32
CA HIS A 14 29.49 -25.14 7.84
C HIS A 14 29.31 -25.77 6.45
N GLN A 15 28.87 -27.02 6.42
CA GLN A 15 28.24 -27.63 5.25
C GLN A 15 26.79 -27.97 5.57
N ASP A 16 25.92 -27.54 4.66
CA ASP A 16 24.50 -27.80 4.61
C ASP A 16 24.19 -29.25 4.95
N ASN A 17 23.54 -29.49 6.07
CA ASN A 17 22.93 -30.76 6.37
C ASN A 17 21.61 -30.52 7.11
N GLN A 18 20.54 -30.99 6.50
CA GLN A 18 19.25 -31.24 7.15
C GLN A 18 19.48 -32.25 8.28
N PHE A 19 19.58 -31.78 9.52
CA PHE A 19 19.71 -32.64 10.69
C PHE A 19 18.49 -32.46 11.58
N THR A 20 17.79 -33.56 11.88
CA THR A 20 16.68 -33.56 12.82
C THR A 20 17.21 -33.67 14.24
N ALA A 21 16.66 -32.91 15.19
CA ALA A 21 17.12 -32.90 16.59
C ALA A 21 17.00 -34.27 17.30
N HIS A 22 16.28 -35.23 16.71
CA HIS A 22 16.12 -36.58 17.25
C HIS A 22 17.41 -37.42 17.16
N ASP A 23 18.26 -37.16 16.17
CA ASP A 23 19.46 -37.97 15.89
C ASP A 23 20.61 -37.73 16.90
N HIS A 24 20.59 -36.64 17.67
CA HIS A 24 21.65 -36.33 18.63
C HIS A 24 21.46 -36.96 20.02
N TYR A 25 20.23 -37.10 20.52
CA TYR A 25 20.01 -37.62 21.87
C TYR A 25 20.27 -39.12 22.01
N GLU A 26 20.09 -39.91 20.94
CA GLU A 26 20.42 -41.35 20.96
C GLU A 26 21.94 -41.62 20.96
N SER A 27 22.76 -40.61 20.64
CA SER A 27 24.23 -40.72 20.62
C SER A 27 24.91 -40.31 21.94
N VAL A 28 24.18 -39.73 22.89
CA VAL A 28 24.74 -39.31 24.18
C VAL A 28 24.74 -40.50 25.13
N ASN A 29 25.92 -41.06 25.38
CA ASN A 29 26.09 -42.11 26.38
C ASN A 29 25.75 -41.54 27.76
N SER A 30 24.72 -42.09 28.41
CA SER A 30 24.30 -41.66 29.76
C SER A 30 25.42 -41.67 30.81
N ASN A 31 26.49 -42.46 30.60
CA ASN A 31 27.67 -42.49 31.47
C ASN A 31 28.55 -41.22 31.37
N ASP A 32 28.37 -40.39 30.33
CA ASP A 32 29.11 -39.13 30.12
C ASP A 32 28.34 -37.89 30.64
N LEU A 33 27.15 -38.09 31.24
CA LEU A 33 26.35 -37.02 31.82
C LEU A 33 26.61 -36.88 33.33
N ALA A 34 26.80 -35.65 33.79
CA ALA A 34 26.88 -35.31 35.21
C ALA A 34 25.67 -34.46 35.62
N ASP A 35 24.97 -34.86 36.67
CA ASP A 35 23.89 -34.06 37.25
C ASP A 35 24.47 -32.83 37.97
N VAL A 36 24.09 -31.64 37.51
CA VAL A 36 24.54 -30.35 38.05
C VAL A 36 23.41 -29.60 38.78
N THR A 37 22.27 -30.24 39.05
CA THR A 37 21.08 -29.60 39.67
C THR A 37 21.41 -28.99 41.03
N GLN A 38 22.05 -29.76 41.92
CA GLN A 38 22.43 -29.28 43.25
C GLN A 38 23.43 -28.12 43.17
N LEU A 39 24.42 -28.20 42.28
CA LEU A 39 25.40 -27.13 42.05
C LEU A 39 24.73 -25.83 41.61
N PHE A 40 23.79 -25.91 40.66
CA PHE A 40 23.04 -24.74 40.18
C PHE A 40 22.19 -24.11 41.30
N GLN A 41 21.56 -24.93 42.15
CA GLN A 41 20.78 -24.44 43.28
C GLN A 41 21.67 -23.72 44.30
N GLU A 42 22.80 -24.33 44.71
CA GLU A 42 23.76 -23.73 45.65
C GLU A 42 24.39 -22.43 45.13
N LEU A 43 24.66 -22.33 43.83
CA LEU A 43 25.17 -21.10 43.21
C LEU A 43 24.09 -20.02 43.11
N SER A 44 22.86 -20.41 42.78
CA SER A 44 21.72 -19.49 42.67
C SER A 44 21.33 -18.88 44.02
N ASP A 45 21.41 -19.65 45.11
CA ASP A 45 21.14 -19.18 46.48
C ASP A 45 22.11 -18.08 46.95
N ARG A 46 23.28 -17.95 46.30
CA ARG A 46 24.27 -16.89 46.57
C ARG A 46 23.99 -15.60 45.80
N LEU A 47 23.10 -15.63 44.80
CA LEU A 47 22.77 -14.46 43.98
C LEU A 47 21.81 -13.53 44.72
N GLN A 48 21.92 -12.23 44.44
CA GLN A 48 20.92 -11.26 44.88
C GLN A 48 19.71 -11.30 43.95
N ALA A 49 18.51 -11.01 44.45
CA ALA A 49 17.28 -11.04 43.65
C ALA A 49 17.28 -10.15 42.39
N ARG A 50 18.12 -9.11 42.37
CA ARG A 50 18.30 -8.21 41.21
C ARG A 50 19.33 -8.71 40.18
N THR A 51 20.07 -9.77 40.49
CA THR A 51 21.20 -10.24 39.69
C THR A 51 20.70 -11.21 38.62
N ILE A 52 21.09 -10.95 37.38
CA ILE A 52 20.87 -11.87 36.25
C ILE A 52 22.24 -12.28 35.72
N ILE A 53 22.53 -13.57 35.73
CA ILE A 53 23.75 -14.13 35.13
C ILE A 53 23.47 -14.36 33.65
N LYS A 54 24.18 -13.62 32.81
CA LYS A 54 24.08 -13.67 31.34
C LYS A 54 25.43 -13.35 30.72
N ASP A 55 25.58 -13.60 29.42
CA ASP A 55 26.69 -13.05 28.67
C ASP A 55 26.71 -11.51 28.77
N PRO A 56 27.86 -10.86 28.98
CA PRO A 56 27.95 -9.40 29.02
C PRO A 56 27.37 -8.71 27.77
N ASN A 57 27.46 -9.34 26.60
CA ASN A 57 26.99 -8.81 25.31
C ASN A 57 25.52 -9.15 25.01
N PHE A 58 24.91 -10.11 25.70
CA PHE A 58 23.51 -10.49 25.49
C PHE A 58 22.55 -9.41 26.02
N ASP A 59 21.64 -8.91 25.20
CA ASP A 59 20.63 -7.94 25.63
C ASP A 59 19.38 -8.66 26.16
N LEU A 60 18.92 -8.28 27.36
CA LEU A 60 17.70 -8.84 27.94
C LEU A 60 16.44 -8.47 27.15
N PHE A 61 16.50 -7.45 26.29
CA PHE A 61 15.41 -7.14 25.38
C PHE A 61 15.10 -8.28 24.40
N GLU A 62 16.11 -9.04 23.95
CA GLU A 62 15.92 -10.20 23.09
C GLU A 62 15.04 -11.27 23.77
N GLY A 63 15.18 -11.42 25.10
CA GLY A 63 14.36 -12.31 25.91
C GLY A 63 12.89 -11.90 26.02
N THR A 64 12.47 -10.72 25.57
CA THR A 64 11.05 -10.31 25.64
C THR A 64 10.15 -11.06 24.65
N HIS A 65 10.75 -11.73 23.65
CA HIS A 65 10.07 -12.58 22.68
C HIS A 65 10.19 -14.08 23.00
N SER A 66 10.72 -14.44 24.18
CA SER A 66 10.90 -15.85 24.56
C SER A 66 9.56 -16.54 24.83
N LEU A 67 9.45 -17.80 24.42
CA LEU A 67 8.40 -18.70 24.88
C LEU A 67 8.63 -19.12 26.34
N GLU A 68 7.57 -19.58 26.99
CA GLU A 68 7.62 -20.01 28.39
C GLU A 68 7.00 -21.40 28.53
N VAL A 69 7.80 -22.38 28.93
CA VAL A 69 7.35 -23.76 29.14
C VAL A 69 6.34 -23.84 30.29
N ASN A 70 5.40 -24.78 30.20
CA ASN A 70 4.28 -24.95 31.15
C ASN A 70 3.28 -23.78 31.19
N ASN A 71 3.37 -22.80 30.28
CA ASN A 71 2.39 -21.73 30.13
C ASN A 71 1.48 -22.01 28.93
N LYS A 72 0.20 -22.35 29.16
CA LYS A 72 -0.76 -22.70 28.09
C LYS A 72 -0.87 -21.69 26.94
N LYS A 73 -0.52 -20.41 27.17
CA LYS A 73 -0.56 -19.37 26.15
C LYS A 73 0.73 -19.18 25.38
N LEU A 74 1.86 -19.69 25.89
CA LEU A 74 3.20 -19.51 25.33
C LEU A 74 3.90 -20.84 24.99
N ASP A 75 3.33 -21.97 25.42
CA ASP A 75 3.87 -23.30 25.22
C ASP A 75 2.98 -24.08 24.24
N SER A 76 3.46 -24.28 23.01
CA SER A 76 2.75 -25.05 22.01
C SER A 76 2.78 -26.56 22.26
N SER A 77 3.69 -27.07 23.12
CA SER A 77 3.72 -28.50 23.47
C SER A 77 2.50 -28.92 24.30
N LEU A 78 1.85 -27.96 24.97
CA LEU A 78 0.63 -28.15 25.76
C LEU A 78 -0.67 -28.12 24.94
N ILE A 79 -0.60 -28.05 23.61
CA ILE A 79 -1.80 -28.13 22.77
C ILE A 79 -2.50 -29.47 23.00
N ASP A 80 -3.74 -29.40 23.47
CA ASP A 80 -4.63 -30.54 23.61
C ASP A 80 -5.12 -30.96 22.22
N LEU A 81 -4.94 -32.23 21.88
CA LEU A 81 -5.37 -32.82 20.60
C LEU A 81 -6.32 -33.99 20.89
N THR A 82 -7.29 -34.22 20.01
CA THR A 82 -8.17 -35.39 20.10
C THR A 82 -7.48 -36.66 19.58
N GLU A 83 -8.01 -37.83 19.90
CA GLU A 83 -7.50 -39.12 19.40
C GLU A 83 -7.52 -39.18 17.87
N GLU A 84 -8.55 -38.61 17.25
CA GLU A 84 -8.70 -38.53 15.79
C GLU A 84 -7.67 -37.60 15.15
N GLU A 85 -7.33 -36.48 15.80
CA GLU A 85 -6.28 -35.57 15.32
C GLU A 85 -4.90 -36.23 15.37
N ILE A 86 -4.60 -36.97 16.44
CA ILE A 86 -3.30 -37.65 16.64
C ILE A 86 -3.10 -38.80 15.64
N HIS A 87 -4.16 -39.57 15.36
CA HIS A 87 -4.09 -40.78 14.53
C HIS A 87 -4.59 -40.57 13.10
N PHE A 88 -4.71 -39.32 12.65
CA PHE A 88 -5.12 -39.02 11.27
C PHE A 88 -4.07 -39.50 10.26
N ASP A 89 -4.50 -40.24 9.23
CA ASP A 89 -3.61 -40.79 8.19
C ASP A 89 -4.02 -40.31 6.79
N CYS A 90 -3.16 -39.51 6.16
CA CYS A 90 -3.36 -39.00 4.81
C CYS A 90 -3.41 -40.10 3.73
N ASN A 91 -2.92 -41.32 3.99
CA ASN A 91 -2.96 -42.45 3.05
C ASN A 91 -4.13 -43.40 3.30
N LYS A 92 -5.08 -43.04 4.17
CA LYS A 92 -6.33 -43.79 4.34
C LYS A 92 -7.46 -43.12 3.54
N PRO A 93 -8.20 -43.87 2.70
CA PRO A 93 -9.42 -43.35 2.08
C PRO A 93 -10.56 -43.36 3.11
N TYR A 94 -10.99 -42.19 3.57
CA TYR A 94 -12.14 -42.05 4.47
C TYR A 94 -13.46 -42.09 3.67
N GLY A 95 -14.53 -42.62 4.27
CA GLY A 95 -15.80 -42.90 3.57
C GLY A 95 -16.01 -44.36 3.15
N PHE A 96 -15.21 -45.29 3.70
CA PHE A 96 -15.42 -46.74 3.57
C PHE A 96 -15.94 -47.35 4.89
N GLY A 97 -17.18 -47.85 4.93
CA GLY A 97 -17.72 -48.55 6.10
C GLY A 97 -19.15 -49.11 5.94
N ALA A 98 -19.55 -50.02 6.85
CA ALA A 98 -20.86 -50.71 6.84
C ALA A 98 -22.08 -49.80 7.15
N LYS A 99 -21.85 -48.50 7.43
CA LYS A 99 -22.87 -47.48 7.72
C LYS A 99 -22.75 -46.25 6.80
N GLU A 100 -21.87 -46.30 5.81
CA GLU A 100 -21.49 -45.18 4.93
C GLU A 100 -22.03 -45.44 3.51
N GLY A 101 -22.42 -44.39 2.81
CA GLY A 101 -23.04 -44.44 1.49
C GLY A 101 -22.03 -44.66 0.35
N GLU A 102 -22.53 -45.02 -0.84
CA GLU A 102 -21.75 -45.31 -2.06
C GLU A 102 -20.88 -44.13 -2.56
N TRP A 103 -21.08 -42.92 -2.01
CA TRP A 103 -20.49 -41.67 -2.50
C TRP A 103 -19.80 -40.85 -1.40
N ASP A 104 -19.62 -41.43 -0.22
CA ASP A 104 -19.11 -40.71 0.96
C ASP A 104 -17.69 -40.19 0.78
N GLN A 105 -16.86 -40.86 -0.04
CA GLN A 105 -15.50 -40.39 -0.40
C GLN A 105 -15.54 -39.04 -1.12
N ILE A 106 -16.46 -38.88 -2.10
CA ILE A 106 -16.62 -37.64 -2.86
C ILE A 106 -17.09 -36.52 -1.93
N ASP A 107 -18.03 -36.82 -1.03
CA ASP A 107 -18.54 -35.83 -0.07
C ASP A 107 -17.44 -35.38 0.91
N TYR A 108 -16.60 -36.30 1.42
CA TYR A 108 -15.48 -35.96 2.29
C TYR A 108 -14.41 -35.12 1.59
N VAL A 109 -14.00 -35.52 0.38
CA VAL A 109 -13.03 -34.74 -0.41
C VAL A 109 -13.59 -33.37 -0.78
N SER A 110 -14.89 -33.29 -1.07
CA SER A 110 -15.60 -32.02 -1.27
C SER A 110 -15.49 -31.11 -0.05
N ALA A 111 -15.79 -31.62 1.14
CA ALA A 111 -15.70 -30.85 2.38
C ALA A 111 -14.27 -30.41 2.73
N ILE A 112 -13.27 -31.25 2.46
CA ILE A 112 -11.85 -30.90 2.66
C ILE A 112 -11.44 -29.77 1.72
N LEU A 113 -11.71 -29.90 0.42
CA LEU A 113 -11.27 -28.94 -0.58
C LEU A 113 -12.04 -27.61 -0.49
N ASP A 114 -13.33 -27.66 -0.19
CA ASP A 114 -14.14 -26.47 0.09
C ASP A 114 -13.54 -25.67 1.25
N ARG A 115 -13.33 -26.32 2.41
CA ARG A 115 -12.72 -25.66 3.57
C ARG A 115 -11.33 -25.11 3.25
N LEU A 116 -10.49 -25.89 2.56
CA LEU A 116 -9.13 -25.47 2.24
C LEU A 116 -9.10 -24.23 1.33
N MET A 117 -9.98 -24.16 0.32
CA MET A 117 -10.09 -22.98 -0.56
C MET A 117 -10.57 -21.74 0.21
N ARG A 118 -11.53 -21.90 1.12
CA ARG A 118 -11.98 -20.80 1.99
C ARG A 118 -10.88 -20.34 2.97
N LEU A 119 -10.00 -21.25 3.39
CA LEU A 119 -8.80 -20.90 4.17
C LEU A 119 -7.74 -20.15 3.36
N VAL A 120 -7.66 -20.31 2.04
CA VAL A 120 -6.83 -19.44 1.17
C VAL A 120 -7.31 -17.99 1.27
N VAL A 121 -8.63 -17.78 1.24
CA VAL A 121 -9.23 -16.44 1.42
C VAL A 121 -8.92 -15.91 2.82
N CYS A 122 -9.13 -16.68 3.88
CA CYS A 122 -8.81 -16.21 5.24
C CYS A 122 -7.34 -15.83 5.41
N TRP A 123 -6.44 -16.57 4.76
CA TRP A 123 -5.01 -16.26 4.79
C TRP A 123 -4.69 -14.92 4.11
N LEU A 124 -5.23 -14.69 2.91
CA LEU A 124 -4.82 -13.56 2.07
C LEU A 124 -5.70 -12.31 2.26
N ASN A 125 -7.01 -12.47 2.35
CA ASN A 125 -7.97 -11.38 2.46
C ASN A 125 -8.17 -10.93 3.91
N ASP A 126 -8.20 -11.88 4.85
CA ASP A 126 -8.44 -11.62 6.28
C ASP A 126 -7.14 -11.56 7.10
N TYR A 127 -5.98 -11.61 6.43
CA TYR A 127 -4.64 -11.49 7.02
C TYR A 127 -4.36 -12.49 8.14
N GLN A 128 -4.94 -13.69 8.06
CA GLN A 128 -4.72 -14.75 9.06
C GLN A 128 -3.36 -15.42 8.87
N THR A 129 -2.89 -16.16 9.87
CA THR A 129 -1.56 -16.78 9.80
C THR A 129 -1.56 -18.08 9.01
N LEU A 130 -0.49 -18.33 8.26
CA LEU A 130 -0.33 -19.55 7.46
C LEU A 130 -0.44 -20.85 8.29
N PRO A 131 0.10 -20.94 9.53
CA PRO A 131 -0.09 -22.07 10.46
C PRO A 131 -1.54 -22.36 10.85
N THR A 132 -2.39 -21.34 10.92
CA THR A 132 -3.79 -21.47 11.36
C THR A 132 -4.78 -21.60 10.21
N THR A 133 -4.29 -21.50 8.96
CA THR A 133 -5.08 -21.63 7.73
C THR A 133 -4.59 -22.83 6.93
N LEU A 134 -3.78 -22.64 5.88
CA LEU A 134 -3.42 -23.72 4.96
C LEU A 134 -2.62 -24.83 5.63
N LEU A 135 -1.70 -24.50 6.54
CA LEU A 135 -0.90 -25.49 7.24
C LEU A 135 -1.65 -26.20 8.37
N SER A 136 -2.86 -25.75 8.73
CA SER A 136 -3.74 -26.55 9.59
C SER A 136 -4.24 -27.82 8.90
N CYS A 137 -4.26 -27.83 7.56
CA CYS A 137 -4.63 -29.00 6.77
C CYS A 137 -3.52 -30.05 6.75
N LYS A 138 -3.82 -31.25 7.22
CA LYS A 138 -2.88 -32.38 7.25
C LYS A 138 -2.38 -32.82 5.89
N TYR A 139 -3.22 -32.72 4.86
CA TYR A 139 -2.82 -33.03 3.49
C TYR A 139 -1.80 -32.02 2.95
N MET A 140 -1.93 -30.73 3.31
CA MET A 140 -0.94 -29.71 2.96
C MET A 140 0.39 -29.94 3.68
N GLU A 141 0.36 -30.23 4.99
CA GLU A 141 1.56 -30.59 5.76
C GLU A 141 2.28 -31.80 5.14
N TYR A 142 1.53 -32.88 4.88
CA TYR A 142 2.04 -34.13 4.32
C TYR A 142 2.65 -33.93 2.93
N PHE A 143 1.99 -33.14 2.08
CA PHE A 143 2.52 -32.74 0.79
C PHE A 143 3.85 -32.03 0.96
N LEU A 144 3.91 -30.95 1.75
CA LEU A 144 5.12 -30.15 1.89
C LEU A 144 6.30 -30.95 2.43
N GLN A 145 6.08 -31.83 3.42
CA GLN A 145 7.11 -32.74 3.95
C GLN A 145 7.70 -33.66 2.88
N LYS A 146 6.87 -34.24 2.00
CA LYS A 146 7.36 -35.08 0.90
C LYS A 146 8.22 -34.32 -0.10
N TRP A 147 7.91 -33.04 -0.34
CA TRP A 147 8.56 -32.21 -1.35
C TRP A 147 9.74 -31.38 -0.82
N THR A 148 10.07 -31.50 0.47
CA THR A 148 11.31 -30.97 1.08
C THR A 148 12.53 -31.86 0.79
N LEU A 149 12.33 -33.06 0.24
CA LEU A 149 13.39 -33.98 -0.19
C LEU A 149 13.67 -33.84 -1.71
N PRO A 150 14.91 -34.11 -2.19
CA PRO A 150 15.29 -33.99 -3.61
C PRO A 150 14.39 -34.81 -4.54
N PRO A 151 14.30 -34.44 -5.83
CA PRO A 151 13.12 -34.68 -6.66
C PRO A 151 12.82 -36.18 -6.79
N LEU A 152 11.65 -36.56 -6.27
CA LEU A 152 11.03 -37.84 -6.56
C LEU A 152 10.42 -37.74 -7.96
N ASP A 153 10.93 -38.52 -8.91
CA ASP A 153 10.31 -38.71 -10.22
C ASP A 153 8.92 -39.38 -10.13
N ASN A 154 8.52 -39.82 -8.93
CA ASN A 154 7.23 -40.43 -8.64
C ASN A 154 6.29 -39.48 -7.92
N VAL A 155 5.11 -39.32 -8.51
CA VAL A 155 4.32 -38.09 -8.59
C VAL A 155 3.10 -38.07 -7.66
N ASN A 156 2.76 -39.21 -7.05
CA ASN A 156 1.54 -39.32 -6.27
C ASN A 156 1.75 -38.75 -4.86
N VAL A 157 1.06 -37.63 -4.59
CA VAL A 157 1.06 -36.98 -3.28
C VAL A 157 0.50 -37.92 -2.22
N LEU A 158 -0.59 -38.62 -2.54
CA LEU A 158 -1.29 -39.57 -1.68
C LEU A 158 -1.24 -40.96 -2.33
N ASN A 159 -1.24 -42.01 -1.50
CA ASN A 159 -1.25 -43.40 -1.94
C ASN A 159 -2.36 -44.17 -1.20
N THR A 160 -3.59 -43.67 -1.30
CA THR A 160 -4.77 -44.27 -0.66
C THR A 160 -5.31 -45.47 -1.44
N GLY A 161 -5.01 -45.56 -2.73
CA GLY A 161 -5.62 -46.52 -3.65
C GLY A 161 -6.99 -46.10 -4.16
N ASP A 162 -7.49 -44.94 -3.73
CA ASP A 162 -8.75 -44.34 -4.18
C ASP A 162 -8.48 -43.15 -5.12
N PRO A 163 -9.01 -43.16 -6.36
CA PRO A 163 -8.75 -42.09 -7.33
C PRO A 163 -9.24 -40.70 -6.90
N ILE A 164 -10.28 -40.60 -6.06
CA ILE A 164 -10.79 -39.30 -5.59
C ILE A 164 -9.78 -38.67 -4.64
N TYR A 165 -9.21 -39.45 -3.72
CA TYR A 165 -8.14 -38.95 -2.86
C TYR A 165 -6.84 -38.73 -3.65
N ASP A 166 -6.39 -39.74 -4.40
CA ASP A 166 -5.05 -39.72 -5.00
C ASP A 166 -4.93 -38.73 -6.17
N ASP A 167 -5.95 -38.65 -7.04
CA ASP A 167 -5.93 -37.77 -8.21
C ASP A 167 -6.62 -36.42 -7.97
N VAL A 168 -7.80 -36.40 -7.33
CA VAL A 168 -8.59 -35.16 -7.18
C VAL A 168 -8.08 -34.32 -6.01
N LEU A 169 -8.07 -34.85 -4.78
CA LEU A 169 -7.53 -34.15 -3.62
C LEU A 169 -6.03 -33.86 -3.81
N GLY A 170 -5.25 -34.86 -4.22
CA GLY A 170 -3.81 -34.72 -4.45
C GLY A 170 -3.44 -33.63 -5.45
N SER A 171 -4.19 -33.49 -6.55
CA SER A 171 -3.92 -32.44 -7.54
C SER A 171 -4.26 -31.03 -7.05
N CYS A 172 -5.36 -30.87 -6.31
CA CYS A 172 -5.74 -29.59 -5.73
C CYS A 172 -4.74 -29.12 -4.66
N ILE A 173 -4.31 -30.03 -3.77
CA ILE A 173 -3.26 -29.78 -2.77
C ILE A 173 -1.96 -29.33 -3.46
N THR A 174 -1.59 -29.99 -4.57
CA THR A 174 -0.42 -29.61 -5.35
C THR A 174 -0.54 -28.20 -5.93
N GLY A 175 -1.71 -27.85 -6.47
CA GLY A 175 -1.99 -26.52 -7.00
C GLY A 175 -1.93 -25.42 -5.94
N ILE A 176 -2.53 -25.64 -4.77
CA ILE A 176 -2.50 -24.68 -3.65
C ILE A 176 -1.07 -24.56 -3.08
N GLY A 177 -0.35 -25.67 -2.95
CA GLY A 177 1.06 -25.66 -2.55
C GLY A 177 1.95 -24.87 -3.52
N TYR A 178 1.70 -25.01 -4.83
CA TYR A 178 2.36 -24.20 -5.86
C TYR A 178 2.01 -22.71 -5.75
N PHE A 179 0.74 -22.38 -5.54
CA PHE A 179 0.34 -20.98 -5.35
C PHE A 179 0.95 -20.38 -4.07
N THR A 180 1.07 -21.16 -3.00
CA THR A 180 1.74 -20.73 -1.76
C THR A 180 3.22 -20.42 -2.02
N LYS A 181 3.90 -21.18 -2.90
CA LYS A 181 5.24 -20.85 -3.39
C LYS A 181 5.29 -19.51 -4.08
N PHE A 182 4.36 -19.28 -5.02
CA PHE A 182 4.28 -17.99 -5.72
C PHE A 182 4.10 -16.82 -4.74
N ALA A 183 3.21 -16.93 -3.76
CA ALA A 183 3.03 -15.91 -2.72
C ALA A 183 4.31 -15.63 -1.91
N ARG A 184 5.12 -16.65 -1.61
CA ARG A 184 6.44 -16.47 -0.99
C ARG A 184 7.41 -15.69 -1.88
N GLU A 185 7.45 -15.99 -3.18
CA GLU A 185 8.35 -15.28 -4.10
C GLU A 185 7.96 -13.80 -4.21
N LEU A 186 6.66 -13.47 -4.16
CA LEU A 186 6.20 -12.08 -4.05
C LEU A 186 6.69 -11.40 -2.77
N LEU A 187 6.68 -12.11 -1.62
CA LEU A 187 7.21 -11.59 -0.35
C LEU A 187 8.73 -11.37 -0.41
N LYS A 188 9.48 -12.33 -0.96
CA LYS A 188 10.94 -12.25 -1.09
C LYS A 188 11.39 -11.06 -1.94
N ALA A 189 10.55 -10.59 -2.86
CA ALA A 189 10.84 -9.40 -3.66
C ALA A 189 10.85 -8.10 -2.82
N GLY A 190 10.39 -8.13 -1.57
CA GLY A 190 10.45 -6.98 -0.65
C GLY A 190 9.50 -5.83 -1.02
N VAL A 191 8.47 -6.12 -1.82
CA VAL A 191 7.46 -5.12 -2.25
C VAL A 191 6.29 -4.97 -1.28
N ILE A 192 6.13 -5.93 -0.36
CA ILE A 192 5.13 -6.00 0.71
C ILE A 192 5.80 -6.46 2.01
N PHE A 193 5.19 -6.18 3.16
CA PHE A 193 5.78 -6.47 4.47
C PHE A 193 5.28 -7.79 5.08
N GLU A 194 6.23 -8.66 5.44
CA GLU A 194 5.94 -9.92 6.16
C GLU A 194 5.32 -9.63 7.54
N GLU A 195 4.38 -10.48 7.96
CA GLU A 195 3.62 -10.39 9.22
C GLU A 195 2.71 -9.16 9.38
N GLU A 196 2.68 -8.25 8.41
CA GLU A 196 1.77 -7.10 8.36
C GLU A 196 0.82 -7.19 7.15
N ASP A 197 1.37 -7.27 5.94
CA ASP A 197 0.59 -7.39 4.71
C ASP A 197 0.23 -8.84 4.40
N LEU A 198 1.14 -9.76 4.71
CA LEU A 198 0.98 -11.21 4.49
C LEU A 198 1.82 -11.98 5.51
N ASN A 199 1.22 -12.92 6.22
CA ASN A 199 1.94 -13.82 7.12
C ASN A 199 2.46 -15.04 6.35
N PHE A 200 3.73 -15.37 6.54
CA PHE A 200 4.37 -16.53 5.89
C PHE A 200 5.20 -17.37 6.88
N ASN A 201 4.62 -17.73 8.02
CA ASN A 201 5.27 -18.67 8.92
C ASN A 201 5.14 -20.12 8.40
N ALA A 202 6.24 -20.64 7.84
CA ALA A 202 6.34 -21.99 7.28
C ALA A 202 6.59 -23.10 8.32
N MET A 203 6.76 -22.76 9.60
CA MET A 203 7.03 -23.73 10.68
C MET A 203 8.27 -24.61 10.47
N GLY A 204 9.32 -24.02 9.88
CA GLY A 204 10.58 -24.72 9.62
C GLY A 204 10.54 -25.70 8.44
N LEU A 205 9.44 -25.77 7.69
CA LEU A 205 9.40 -26.52 6.44
C LEU A 205 10.26 -25.79 5.41
N ASP A 206 11.24 -26.48 4.81
CA ASP A 206 11.94 -25.97 3.64
C ASP A 206 11.05 -26.15 2.42
N LEU A 207 10.31 -25.08 2.18
CA LEU A 207 9.37 -25.01 1.10
C LEU A 207 10.15 -24.78 -0.20
N TYR A 208 10.03 -25.70 -1.16
CA TYR A 208 10.06 -25.42 -2.62
C TYR A 208 11.27 -25.85 -3.45
N LEU A 209 12.31 -26.48 -2.89
CA LEU A 209 13.40 -27.05 -3.70
C LEU A 209 12.90 -28.18 -4.62
N GLY A 210 11.96 -29.01 -4.15
CA GLY A 210 11.44 -30.15 -4.90
C GLY A 210 10.16 -29.91 -5.73
N LEU A 211 9.45 -28.80 -5.54
CA LEU A 211 8.09 -28.64 -6.10
C LEU A 211 8.05 -28.71 -7.64
N PRO A 212 6.97 -29.29 -8.22
CA PRO A 212 6.76 -29.30 -9.67
C PRO A 212 6.66 -27.87 -10.22
N ASN A 213 7.08 -27.69 -11.48
CA ASN A 213 6.87 -26.43 -12.20
C ASN A 213 5.40 -26.27 -12.62
N LYS A 214 4.99 -25.05 -13.01
CA LYS A 214 3.62 -24.73 -13.46
C LYS A 214 3.02 -25.75 -14.42
N VAL A 215 3.77 -26.14 -15.45
CA VAL A 215 3.29 -27.07 -16.49
C VAL A 215 2.96 -28.44 -15.89
N LYS A 216 3.82 -28.97 -15.02
CA LYS A 216 3.56 -30.23 -14.30
C LYS A 216 2.38 -30.08 -13.34
N THR A 217 2.31 -28.99 -12.58
CA THR A 217 1.20 -28.68 -11.66
C THR A 217 -0.15 -28.66 -12.40
N LEU A 218 -0.26 -27.95 -13.52
CA LEU A 218 -1.48 -27.90 -14.32
C LEU A 218 -1.84 -29.26 -14.93
N LYS A 219 -0.84 -30.07 -15.32
CA LYS A 219 -1.09 -31.45 -15.77
C LYS A 219 -1.69 -32.32 -14.66
N TYR A 220 -1.26 -32.16 -13.42
CA TYR A 220 -1.86 -32.88 -12.29
C TYR A 220 -3.29 -32.44 -12.02
N ILE A 221 -3.57 -31.14 -12.07
CA ILE A 221 -4.95 -30.65 -11.92
C ILE A 221 -5.86 -31.17 -13.05
N ASN A 222 -5.36 -31.20 -14.29
CA ASN A 222 -6.09 -31.78 -15.41
C ASN A 222 -6.35 -33.28 -15.22
N LYS A 223 -5.40 -34.04 -14.67
CA LYS A 223 -5.62 -35.45 -14.32
C LYS A 223 -6.78 -35.61 -13.32
N GLY A 224 -6.83 -34.77 -12.28
CA GLY A 224 -7.95 -34.76 -11.33
C GLY A 224 -9.29 -34.42 -11.99
N LEU A 225 -9.32 -33.47 -12.93
CA LEU A 225 -10.50 -33.14 -13.73
C LEU A 225 -10.94 -34.29 -14.65
N GLU A 226 -9.98 -34.99 -15.27
CA GLU A 226 -10.23 -36.20 -16.07
C GLU A 226 -10.86 -37.29 -15.21
N THR A 227 -10.30 -37.55 -14.02
CA THR A 227 -10.86 -38.52 -13.05
C THR A 227 -12.30 -38.18 -12.67
N LEU A 228 -12.62 -36.90 -12.39
CA LEU A 228 -13.99 -36.47 -12.10
C LEU A 228 -14.94 -36.65 -13.29
N SER A 229 -14.46 -36.42 -14.52
CA SER A 229 -15.28 -36.55 -15.74
C SER A 229 -15.72 -37.99 -16.04
N LEU A 230 -15.04 -38.99 -15.47
CA LEU A 230 -15.40 -40.40 -15.60
C LEU A 230 -16.54 -40.81 -14.65
N ILE A 231 -16.92 -39.96 -13.70
CA ILE A 231 -17.96 -40.23 -12.72
C ILE A 231 -19.29 -39.65 -13.23
N HIS A 232 -20.27 -40.52 -13.45
CA HIS A 232 -21.58 -40.16 -14.02
C HIS A 232 -22.59 -39.59 -12.99
N ASP A 233 -22.12 -38.79 -12.01
CA ASP A 233 -22.96 -38.04 -11.06
C ASP A 233 -22.55 -36.56 -11.03
N ASP A 234 -23.07 -35.80 -12.00
CA ASP A 234 -22.76 -34.38 -12.19
C ASP A 234 -23.09 -33.54 -10.94
N LYS A 235 -24.06 -33.95 -10.12
CA LYS A 235 -24.47 -33.17 -8.94
C LYS A 235 -23.41 -33.18 -7.86
N ARG A 236 -22.70 -34.30 -7.68
CA ARG A 236 -21.66 -34.44 -6.64
C ARG A 236 -20.28 -33.99 -7.12
N THR A 237 -20.03 -34.04 -8.42
CA THR A 237 -18.71 -33.70 -8.99
C THR A 237 -18.57 -32.24 -9.40
N ILE A 238 -19.67 -31.49 -9.53
CA ILE A 238 -19.65 -30.09 -9.97
C ILE A 238 -18.84 -29.18 -9.04
N LEU A 239 -19.00 -29.33 -7.72
CA LEU A 239 -18.29 -28.55 -6.72
C LEU A 239 -16.78 -28.77 -6.85
N LEU A 240 -16.34 -30.03 -6.84
CA LEU A 240 -14.94 -30.41 -7.00
C LEU A 240 -14.36 -29.93 -8.34
N THR A 241 -15.13 -30.07 -9.42
CA THR A 241 -14.74 -29.59 -10.75
C THR A 241 -14.48 -28.08 -10.73
N ASN A 242 -15.39 -27.32 -10.09
CA ASN A 242 -15.25 -25.87 -9.97
C ASN A 242 -14.05 -25.49 -9.09
N ILE A 243 -13.80 -26.20 -7.99
CA ILE A 243 -12.63 -25.99 -7.11
C ILE A 243 -11.31 -26.29 -7.84
N LEU A 244 -11.22 -27.37 -8.61
CA LEU A 244 -10.01 -27.71 -9.37
C LEU A 244 -9.73 -26.68 -10.49
N LYS A 245 -10.77 -26.20 -11.19
CA LYS A 245 -10.62 -25.12 -12.18
C LYS A 245 -10.21 -23.81 -11.51
N LEU A 246 -10.78 -23.48 -10.35
CA LEU A 246 -10.40 -22.30 -9.58
C LEU A 246 -8.93 -22.37 -9.13
N THR A 247 -8.50 -23.55 -8.67
CA THR A 247 -7.10 -23.83 -8.32
C THR A 247 -6.17 -23.65 -9.53
N SER A 248 -6.60 -24.11 -10.71
CA SER A 248 -5.86 -23.87 -11.96
C SER A 248 -5.71 -22.38 -12.28
N CYS A 249 -6.71 -21.56 -11.95
CA CYS A 249 -6.64 -20.11 -12.13
C CYS A 249 -5.63 -19.46 -11.16
N LEU A 250 -5.57 -19.92 -9.90
CA LEU A 250 -4.55 -19.46 -8.94
C LEU A 250 -3.12 -19.77 -9.41
N VAL A 251 -2.90 -20.97 -9.96
CA VAL A 251 -1.58 -21.37 -10.50
C VAL A 251 -1.15 -20.50 -11.69
N LYS A 252 -2.10 -19.98 -12.48
CA LYS A 252 -1.81 -19.11 -13.64
C LYS A 252 -1.45 -17.68 -13.25
N LEU A 253 -1.65 -17.24 -12.00
CA LEU A 253 -1.36 -15.87 -11.58
C LEU A 253 0.12 -15.49 -11.72
N GLU A 254 1.04 -16.46 -11.65
CA GLU A 254 2.47 -16.20 -11.86
C GLU A 254 2.80 -15.69 -13.26
N ASP A 255 1.93 -15.90 -14.25
CA ASP A 255 2.16 -15.49 -15.65
C ASP A 255 2.22 -13.97 -15.80
N HIS A 256 1.62 -13.25 -14.86
CA HIS A 256 1.70 -11.79 -14.78
C HIS A 256 3.09 -11.30 -14.40
N ILE A 257 3.90 -12.12 -13.72
CA ILE A 257 5.26 -11.76 -13.32
C ILE A 257 6.30 -12.40 -14.24
N LEU A 258 6.18 -13.71 -14.50
CA LEU A 258 7.17 -14.44 -15.29
C LEU A 258 7.16 -14.04 -16.77
N PHE A 259 5.97 -13.76 -17.32
CA PHE A 259 5.80 -13.45 -18.74
C PHE A 259 5.23 -12.05 -18.98
N TYR A 260 5.00 -11.28 -17.91
CA TYR A 260 4.32 -9.98 -17.97
C TYR A 260 3.00 -10.01 -18.75
N SER A 261 2.27 -11.13 -18.66
CA SER A 261 1.00 -11.34 -19.36
C SER A 261 -0.06 -10.35 -18.85
N SER A 262 -0.78 -9.72 -19.76
CA SER A 262 -1.95 -8.87 -19.46
C SER A 262 -3.29 -9.58 -19.73
N THR A 263 -3.27 -10.88 -20.04
CA THR A 263 -4.46 -11.66 -20.35
C THR A 263 -5.34 -11.88 -19.11
N THR A 264 -6.62 -11.53 -19.19
CA THR A 264 -7.58 -11.62 -18.08
C THR A 264 -8.45 -12.88 -18.09
N GLN A 265 -8.37 -13.73 -19.12
CA GLN A 265 -9.29 -14.87 -19.30
C GLN A 265 -9.39 -15.79 -18.07
N HIS A 266 -8.28 -16.10 -17.41
CA HIS A 266 -8.28 -16.93 -16.21
C HIS A 266 -8.78 -16.19 -14.95
N LEU A 267 -8.72 -14.85 -14.94
CA LEU A 267 -9.30 -14.02 -13.89
C LEU A 267 -10.83 -13.92 -14.06
N ASP A 268 -11.29 -13.83 -15.31
CA ASP A 268 -12.73 -13.89 -15.64
C ASP A 268 -13.31 -15.26 -15.26
N GLU A 269 -12.60 -16.35 -15.60
CA GLU A 269 -12.95 -17.71 -15.16
C GLU A 269 -12.94 -17.84 -13.63
N MET A 270 -11.96 -17.25 -12.94
CA MET A 270 -11.91 -17.22 -11.47
C MET A 270 -13.15 -16.56 -10.85
N ILE A 271 -13.60 -15.42 -11.40
CA ILE A 271 -14.80 -14.72 -10.93
C ILE A 271 -16.05 -15.59 -11.11
N ASP A 272 -16.22 -16.16 -12.31
CA ASP A 272 -17.39 -17.00 -12.62
C ASP A 272 -17.45 -18.25 -11.74
N LEU A 273 -16.30 -18.89 -11.48
CA LEU A 273 -16.21 -20.06 -10.61
C LEU A 273 -16.45 -19.70 -9.15
N ALA A 274 -15.88 -18.60 -8.66
CA ALA A 274 -16.08 -18.14 -7.30
C ALA A 274 -17.56 -17.79 -7.04
N GLN A 275 -18.24 -17.14 -7.99
CA GLN A 275 -19.67 -16.85 -7.86
C GLN A 275 -20.51 -18.14 -7.78
N LYS A 276 -20.22 -19.13 -8.64
CA LYS A 276 -20.89 -20.43 -8.58
C LYS A 276 -20.71 -21.10 -7.23
N LEU A 277 -19.47 -21.12 -6.71
CA LEU A 277 -19.14 -21.73 -5.42
C LEU A 277 -19.78 -20.99 -4.24
N TYR A 278 -19.92 -19.66 -4.34
CA TYR A 278 -20.61 -18.85 -3.34
C TYR A 278 -22.11 -19.14 -3.27
N ASP A 279 -22.74 -19.43 -4.41
CA ASP A 279 -24.18 -19.71 -4.51
C ASP A 279 -24.55 -21.17 -4.16
N GLU A 280 -23.57 -22.08 -4.09
CA GLU A 280 -23.80 -23.44 -3.61
C GLU A 280 -24.16 -23.45 -2.12
N PRO A 281 -25.10 -24.32 -1.68
CA PRO A 281 -25.43 -24.45 -0.27
C PRO A 281 -24.21 -24.96 0.52
N GLU A 282 -24.13 -24.58 1.79
CA GLU A 282 -23.15 -25.17 2.70
C GLU A 282 -23.30 -26.69 2.71
N LEU A 283 -22.16 -27.39 2.64
CA LEU A 283 -22.13 -28.84 2.62
C LEU A 283 -22.70 -29.43 3.92
N ASP A 284 -23.67 -30.33 3.79
CA ASP A 284 -24.33 -31.01 4.93
C ASP A 284 -23.38 -31.93 5.72
N LYS A 285 -22.30 -32.43 5.10
CA LYS A 285 -21.32 -33.35 5.70
C LYS A 285 -20.04 -32.63 6.11
N ALA A 286 -19.61 -32.88 7.35
CA ALA A 286 -18.30 -32.45 7.84
C ALA A 286 -17.17 -33.26 7.18
N TYR A 287 -16.02 -32.62 7.00
CA TYR A 287 -14.77 -33.27 6.60
C TYR A 287 -14.32 -34.31 7.67
N PRO A 288 -13.45 -35.28 7.33
CA PRO A 288 -12.94 -36.24 8.29
C PRO A 288 -12.26 -35.55 9.49
N VAL A 289 -12.66 -35.89 10.72
CA VAL A 289 -12.07 -35.33 11.94
C VAL A 289 -10.57 -35.60 11.96
N GLY A 290 -9.77 -34.58 12.30
CA GLY A 290 -8.31 -34.64 12.25
C GLY A 290 -7.68 -34.11 10.96
N SER A 291 -8.44 -33.94 9.88
CA SER A 291 -7.91 -33.38 8.62
C SER A 291 -7.47 -31.92 8.73
N PHE A 292 -8.06 -31.16 9.66
CA PHE A 292 -7.64 -29.82 10.05
C PHE A 292 -7.43 -29.78 11.57
N SER A 293 -6.23 -29.46 12.04
CA SER A 293 -5.90 -29.46 13.47
C SER A 293 -4.81 -28.46 13.83
N MET A 294 -4.60 -28.26 15.14
CA MET A 294 -3.46 -27.49 15.65
C MET A 294 -2.17 -28.33 15.78
N GLU A 295 -2.17 -29.60 15.35
CA GLU A 295 -1.07 -30.52 15.61
C GLU A 295 0.27 -30.03 15.01
N ILE A 296 0.24 -29.38 13.84
CA ILE A 296 1.47 -28.84 13.24
C ILE A 296 2.18 -27.85 14.18
N GLN A 297 1.41 -27.06 14.94
CA GLN A 297 1.94 -26.09 15.92
C GLN A 297 2.59 -26.76 17.13
N LYS A 298 2.14 -27.98 17.45
CA LYS A 298 2.65 -28.80 18.55
C LYS A 298 3.92 -29.55 18.17
N ARG A 299 3.98 -30.11 16.96
CA ARG A 299 5.03 -31.05 16.53
C ARG A 299 6.18 -30.41 15.77
N LEU A 300 5.92 -29.45 14.87
CA LEU A 300 6.99 -28.84 14.07
C LEU A 300 7.69 -27.71 14.84
N ALA A 301 8.84 -27.28 14.32
CA ALA A 301 9.61 -26.18 14.87
C ALA A 301 8.76 -24.90 14.88
N ASN A 302 8.32 -24.51 16.07
CA ASN A 302 7.46 -23.35 16.28
C ASN A 302 8.10 -22.41 17.28
N GLN A 303 8.52 -21.23 16.80
CA GLN A 303 9.08 -20.16 17.64
C GLN A 303 7.99 -19.16 18.10
N PHE A 304 6.71 -19.47 17.85
CA PHE A 304 5.59 -18.61 18.14
C PHE A 304 4.63 -19.24 19.15
N PRO A 305 3.91 -18.41 19.93
CA PRO A 305 2.84 -18.89 20.79
C PRO A 305 1.75 -19.68 20.03
N PRO A 306 1.07 -20.65 20.69
CA PRO A 306 -0.05 -21.37 20.08
C PRO A 306 -1.19 -20.42 19.69
N LYS A 307 -1.68 -20.55 18.45
CA LYS A 307 -2.82 -19.80 17.91
C LYS A 307 -3.96 -20.74 17.55
N LYS A 308 -5.18 -20.37 17.95
CA LYS A 308 -6.39 -21.13 17.60
C LYS A 308 -6.59 -21.17 16.08
N LEU A 309 -7.23 -22.24 15.61
CA LEU A 309 -7.62 -22.37 14.21
C LEU A 309 -8.61 -21.29 13.81
N VAL A 310 -8.53 -20.92 12.53
CA VAL A 310 -9.50 -20.04 11.89
C VAL A 310 -10.65 -20.89 11.38
N GLU A 311 -11.87 -20.47 11.70
CA GLU A 311 -13.08 -21.07 11.14
C GLU A 311 -13.58 -20.18 9.99
N PRO A 312 -13.45 -20.63 8.73
CA PRO A 312 -13.88 -19.84 7.58
C PRO A 312 -15.41 -19.82 7.45
N SER A 313 -15.99 -18.65 7.14
CA SER A 313 -17.37 -18.52 6.64
C SER A 313 -17.45 -18.88 5.15
N SER A 314 -18.64 -18.81 4.52
CA SER A 314 -18.75 -18.79 3.05
C SER A 314 -18.18 -17.47 2.53
N ASN A 315 -16.93 -17.49 2.05
CA ASN A 315 -16.13 -16.30 1.71
C ASN A 315 -15.49 -16.40 0.31
N TYR A 316 -16.11 -17.14 -0.62
CA TYR A 316 -15.59 -17.27 -2.00
C TYR A 316 -15.54 -15.94 -2.76
N ASP A 317 -16.28 -14.91 -2.32
CA ASP A 317 -16.18 -13.54 -2.81
C ASP A 317 -14.76 -12.95 -2.68
N GLY A 318 -13.95 -13.46 -1.76
CA GLY A 318 -12.54 -13.10 -1.64
C GLY A 318 -11.73 -13.36 -2.93
N PHE A 319 -12.05 -14.40 -3.69
CA PHE A 319 -11.44 -14.66 -5.01
C PHE A 319 -11.93 -13.69 -6.08
N ILE A 320 -13.19 -13.24 -6.00
CA ILE A 320 -13.75 -12.21 -6.88
C ILE A 320 -13.00 -10.89 -6.65
N VAL A 321 -12.75 -10.53 -5.39
CA VAL A 321 -11.95 -9.35 -5.03
C VAL A 321 -10.52 -9.48 -5.55
N LEU A 322 -9.85 -10.61 -5.30
CA LEU A 322 -8.50 -10.88 -5.81
C LEU A 322 -8.43 -10.71 -7.35
N ALA A 323 -9.34 -11.35 -8.08
CA ALA A 323 -9.35 -11.32 -9.54
C ALA A 323 -9.60 -9.91 -10.09
N ASN A 324 -10.61 -9.20 -9.55
CA ASN A 324 -10.91 -7.84 -9.98
C ASN A 324 -9.77 -6.86 -9.67
N ASP A 325 -9.12 -6.99 -8.52
CA ASP A 325 -7.99 -6.16 -8.15
C ASP A 325 -6.80 -6.39 -9.08
N ILE A 326 -6.49 -7.65 -9.43
CA ILE A 326 -5.46 -7.95 -10.42
C ILE A 326 -5.85 -7.40 -11.80
N LYS A 327 -7.10 -7.59 -12.25
CA LYS A 327 -7.59 -7.04 -13.53
C LYS A 327 -7.41 -5.52 -13.59
N LEU A 328 -7.68 -4.80 -12.50
CA LEU A 328 -7.43 -3.37 -12.40
C LEU A 328 -5.95 -3.06 -12.61
N ILE A 329 -5.05 -3.72 -11.89
CA ILE A 329 -3.59 -3.54 -12.06
C ILE A 329 -3.16 -3.72 -13.51
N LEU A 330 -3.62 -4.78 -14.17
CA LEU A 330 -3.21 -5.12 -15.54
C LEU A 330 -3.67 -4.11 -16.60
N LYS A 331 -4.64 -3.23 -16.30
CA LYS A 331 -5.01 -2.11 -17.19
C LYS A 331 -3.82 -1.22 -17.49
N ILE A 332 -2.82 -1.11 -16.60
CA ILE A 332 -1.61 -0.31 -16.80
C ILE A 332 -0.80 -0.74 -18.04
N ALA A 333 -0.92 -2.01 -18.47
CA ALA A 333 -0.27 -2.50 -19.68
C ALA A 333 -0.78 -1.82 -20.96
N GLN A 334 -1.95 -1.17 -20.88
CA GLN A 334 -2.60 -0.45 -21.98
C GLN A 334 -2.29 1.06 -21.95
N ALA A 335 -1.31 1.49 -21.15
CA ALA A 335 -0.92 2.89 -21.06
C ALA A 335 -0.29 3.38 -22.36
N ASN A 336 -0.85 4.46 -22.90
CA ASN A 336 -0.40 5.10 -24.14
C ASN A 336 0.45 6.35 -23.86
N SER A 337 0.54 6.79 -22.61
CA SER A 337 1.34 7.94 -22.20
C SER A 337 1.88 7.78 -20.78
N SER A 338 2.96 8.50 -20.46
CA SER A 338 3.47 8.58 -19.08
C SER A 338 2.43 9.18 -18.13
N LEU A 339 1.58 10.09 -18.61
CA LEU A 339 0.54 10.70 -17.78
C LEU A 339 -0.49 9.67 -17.31
N GLU A 340 -0.88 8.72 -18.17
CA GLU A 340 -1.77 7.62 -17.77
C GLU A 340 -1.12 6.74 -16.67
N ILE A 341 0.19 6.50 -16.75
CA ILE A 341 0.94 5.74 -15.74
C ILE A 341 0.99 6.51 -14.41
N ILE A 342 1.21 7.82 -14.45
CA ILE A 342 1.19 8.70 -13.27
C ILE A 342 -0.18 8.67 -12.59
N GLN A 343 -1.25 8.87 -13.36
CA GLN A 343 -2.59 8.86 -12.78
C GLN A 343 -3.01 7.49 -12.30
N PHE A 344 -2.61 6.43 -13.00
CA PHE A 344 -2.86 5.07 -12.53
C PHE A 344 -2.34 4.90 -11.09
N ALA A 345 -1.07 5.24 -10.85
CA ALA A 345 -0.46 5.17 -9.51
C ALA A 345 -1.13 6.10 -8.47
N ASN A 346 -1.69 7.24 -8.90
CA ASN A 346 -2.41 8.15 -7.99
C ASN A 346 -3.75 7.60 -7.47
N PHE A 347 -4.43 6.75 -8.25
CA PHE A 347 -5.83 6.39 -7.99
C PHE A 347 -6.09 4.90 -7.70
N PHE A 348 -5.33 3.98 -8.29
CA PHE A 348 -5.68 2.54 -8.27
C PHE A 348 -5.86 1.94 -6.87
N ASN A 349 -5.10 2.42 -5.87
CA ASN A 349 -5.10 1.94 -4.48
C ASN A 349 -5.48 3.06 -3.50
N LYS A 350 -6.13 4.14 -3.99
CA LYS A 350 -6.37 5.37 -3.24
C LYS A 350 -7.62 5.32 -2.37
N ILE A 351 -8.71 4.82 -2.94
CA ILE A 351 -10.04 4.83 -2.32
C ILE A 351 -10.20 3.68 -1.34
N ARG A 352 -9.75 2.49 -1.75
CA ARG A 352 -9.67 1.31 -0.91
C ARG A 352 -8.31 0.66 -1.10
N GLN A 353 -7.87 -0.04 -0.06
CA GLN A 353 -6.71 -0.90 -0.16
C GLN A 353 -7.05 -2.10 -1.05
N LEU A 354 -6.25 -2.32 -2.08
CA LEU A 354 -6.36 -3.50 -2.93
C LEU A 354 -5.80 -4.74 -2.23
N HIS A 355 -6.19 -5.90 -2.74
CA HIS A 355 -5.72 -7.20 -2.31
C HIS A 355 -4.17 -7.28 -2.32
N VAL A 356 -3.58 -7.92 -1.31
CA VAL A 356 -2.12 -7.97 -1.11
C VAL A 356 -1.36 -8.50 -2.33
N ILE A 357 -1.88 -9.55 -2.97
CA ILE A 357 -1.29 -10.11 -4.20
C ILE A 357 -1.32 -9.11 -5.36
N ALA A 358 -2.42 -8.37 -5.55
CA ALA A 358 -2.51 -7.35 -6.59
C ALA A 358 -1.52 -6.19 -6.33
N ARG A 359 -1.39 -5.77 -5.07
CA ARG A 359 -0.41 -4.74 -4.65
C ARG A 359 1.03 -5.16 -4.93
N ALA A 360 1.39 -6.41 -4.62
CA ALA A 360 2.71 -6.96 -4.93
C ALA A 360 2.93 -7.07 -6.45
N ILE A 361 1.93 -7.56 -7.19
CA ILE A 361 2.01 -7.68 -8.65
C ILE A 361 2.21 -6.32 -9.31
N PHE A 362 1.52 -5.25 -8.87
CA PHE A 362 1.69 -3.92 -9.44
C PHE A 362 3.16 -3.48 -9.44
N SER A 363 3.83 -3.58 -8.30
CA SER A 363 5.23 -3.12 -8.17
C SER A 363 6.17 -3.89 -9.11
N LEU A 364 5.98 -5.21 -9.21
CA LEU A 364 6.81 -6.09 -10.05
C LEU A 364 6.43 -6.05 -11.54
N PHE A 365 5.19 -5.72 -11.87
CA PHE A 365 4.71 -5.62 -13.24
C PHE A 365 5.17 -4.32 -13.89
N VAL A 366 5.15 -3.23 -13.12
CA VAL A 366 5.61 -1.91 -13.57
C VAL A 366 7.13 -1.88 -13.69
N MET A 367 7.84 -2.35 -12.66
CA MET A 367 9.31 -2.38 -12.62
C MET A 367 9.79 -3.81 -12.91
N ARG A 368 10.27 -4.04 -14.13
CA ARG A 368 10.62 -5.38 -14.62
C ARG A 368 12.08 -5.75 -14.32
N ASP A 369 12.37 -7.05 -14.35
CA ASP A 369 13.70 -7.61 -14.06
C ASP A 369 14.82 -7.08 -14.98
N ASP A 370 14.47 -6.71 -16.21
CA ASP A 370 15.39 -6.14 -17.20
C ASP A 370 15.70 -4.64 -16.97
N ARG A 371 15.24 -4.08 -15.84
CA ARG A 371 15.35 -2.65 -15.51
C ARG A 371 14.66 -1.75 -16.53
N SER A 372 13.54 -2.22 -17.08
CA SER A 372 12.63 -1.40 -17.85
C SER A 372 11.36 -1.08 -17.06
N VAL A 373 10.70 0.02 -17.43
CA VAL A 373 9.34 0.33 -16.97
C VAL A 373 8.37 -0.20 -18.02
N LEU A 374 7.51 -1.15 -17.63
CA LEU A 374 6.53 -1.83 -18.48
C LEU A 374 7.11 -2.49 -19.76
N GLY A 375 8.42 -2.71 -19.85
CA GLY A 375 9.05 -3.22 -21.07
C GLY A 375 9.18 -2.20 -22.19
N THR A 376 8.85 -0.93 -21.93
CA THR A 376 8.75 0.11 -22.97
C THR A 376 9.75 1.24 -22.76
N PHE A 377 10.00 1.64 -21.52
CA PHE A 377 10.90 2.76 -21.20
C PHE A 377 12.17 2.25 -20.50
N THR A 378 13.31 2.85 -20.85
CA THR A 378 14.47 2.83 -19.95
C THR A 378 14.17 3.72 -18.73
N LEU A 379 14.95 3.56 -17.64
CA LEU A 379 14.73 4.33 -16.42
C LEU A 379 14.85 5.86 -16.65
N HIS A 380 15.81 6.29 -17.49
CA HIS A 380 15.97 7.70 -17.85
C HIS A 380 14.86 8.21 -18.75
N ASP A 381 14.46 7.43 -19.77
CA ASP A 381 13.37 7.81 -20.66
C ASP A 381 12.07 7.96 -19.87
N PHE A 382 11.83 7.08 -18.91
CA PHE A 382 10.66 7.16 -18.04
C PHE A 382 10.69 8.40 -17.14
N LEU A 383 11.84 8.71 -16.52
CA LEU A 383 11.99 9.96 -15.76
C LEU A 383 11.71 11.19 -16.64
N GLN A 384 12.30 11.25 -17.84
CA GLN A 384 12.07 12.36 -18.77
C GLN A 384 10.59 12.44 -19.18
N ALA A 385 9.95 11.30 -19.45
CA ALA A 385 8.54 11.23 -19.78
C ALA A 385 7.64 11.64 -18.61
N HIS A 386 8.07 11.44 -17.36
CA HIS A 386 7.36 11.87 -16.16
C HIS A 386 7.51 13.38 -15.90
N VAL A 387 8.64 13.98 -16.27
CA VAL A 387 8.88 15.44 -16.18
C VAL A 387 8.13 16.20 -17.29
N LEU A 388 7.99 15.58 -18.46
CA LEU A 388 7.42 16.18 -19.67
C LEU A 388 6.06 16.90 -19.49
N PRO A 389 5.07 16.37 -18.74
CA PRO A 389 3.77 17.02 -18.58
C PRO A 389 3.84 18.41 -17.95
N ILE A 390 4.92 18.71 -17.22
CA ILE A 390 5.11 19.98 -16.49
C ILE A 390 6.36 20.74 -16.96
N ALA A 391 6.98 20.30 -18.06
CA ALA A 391 8.20 20.88 -18.58
C ALA A 391 7.92 21.99 -19.61
N ASN A 392 8.65 23.10 -19.48
CA ASN A 392 8.59 24.21 -20.44
C ASN A 392 9.30 23.86 -21.75
N ASN A 393 10.42 23.15 -21.67
CA ASN A 393 11.17 22.60 -22.79
C ASN A 393 12.14 21.51 -22.32
N LEU A 394 12.21 20.38 -23.01
CA LEU A 394 13.18 19.30 -22.76
C LEU A 394 14.02 19.10 -24.02
N THR A 395 14.97 20.00 -24.26
CA THR A 395 15.98 19.82 -25.32
C THR A 395 17.17 19.04 -24.81
N LYS A 396 17.84 18.30 -25.70
CA LYS A 396 19.13 17.66 -25.38
C LYS A 396 20.13 18.70 -24.89
N ILE A 397 20.73 18.43 -23.74
CA ILE A 397 21.82 19.19 -23.15
C ILE A 397 23.16 18.73 -23.73
N SER A 398 24.24 19.49 -23.49
CA SER A 398 25.57 19.07 -23.89
C SER A 398 26.00 17.80 -23.12
N PRO A 399 26.76 16.88 -23.73
CA PRO A 399 27.21 15.64 -23.07
C PRO A 399 28.00 15.88 -21.78
N GLN A 400 28.65 17.03 -21.68
CA GLN A 400 29.41 17.44 -20.49
C GLN A 400 28.49 17.70 -19.30
N ILE A 401 27.37 18.40 -19.51
CA ILE A 401 26.37 18.65 -18.46
C ILE A 401 25.57 17.38 -18.18
N GLU A 402 25.28 16.57 -19.20
CA GLU A 402 24.61 15.28 -19.05
C GLU A 402 25.37 14.37 -18.09
N ASN A 403 26.69 14.20 -18.30
CA ASN A 403 27.53 13.41 -17.40
C ASN A 403 27.63 13.98 -15.98
N ALA A 404 27.55 15.31 -15.83
CA ALA A 404 27.58 15.97 -14.51
C ALA A 404 26.24 15.84 -13.77
N LEU A 405 25.12 15.79 -14.50
CA LEU A 405 23.78 15.62 -13.95
C LEU A 405 23.42 14.15 -13.70
N ASP A 406 24.05 13.20 -14.38
CA ASP A 406 23.70 11.78 -14.30
C ASP A 406 23.55 11.26 -12.86
N PRO A 407 24.46 11.54 -11.89
CA PRO A 407 24.27 11.12 -10.51
C PRO A 407 22.98 11.67 -9.87
N ILE A 408 22.65 12.94 -10.15
CA ILE A 408 21.43 13.60 -9.66
C ILE A 408 20.19 12.98 -10.33
N LEU A 409 20.28 12.66 -11.62
CA LEU A 409 19.20 11.98 -12.34
C LEU A 409 18.98 10.56 -11.82
N GLN A 410 20.02 9.83 -11.42
CA GLN A 410 19.89 8.53 -10.74
C GLN A 410 19.18 8.66 -9.39
N ASP A 411 19.49 9.70 -8.60
CA ASP A 411 18.78 9.98 -7.35
C ASP A 411 17.30 10.31 -7.64
N CYS A 412 17.01 11.06 -8.70
CA CYS A 412 15.64 11.37 -9.15
C CYS A 412 14.87 10.11 -9.59
N ILE A 413 15.52 9.19 -10.31
CA ILE A 413 14.97 7.89 -10.69
C ILE A 413 14.64 7.07 -9.44
N SER A 414 15.57 7.02 -8.48
CA SER A 414 15.43 6.24 -7.25
C SER A 414 14.24 6.70 -6.42
N VAL A 415 14.12 8.01 -6.16
CA VAL A 415 12.99 8.57 -5.40
C VAL A 415 11.66 8.44 -6.17
N LEU A 416 11.69 8.52 -7.50
CA LEU A 416 10.50 8.30 -8.34
C LEU A 416 10.00 6.85 -8.22
N PHE A 417 10.89 5.87 -8.23
CA PHE A 417 10.48 4.48 -8.09
C PHE A 417 10.02 4.13 -6.68
N GLU A 418 10.66 4.70 -5.66
CA GLU A 418 10.12 4.62 -4.30
C GLU A 418 8.70 5.22 -4.20
N TRP A 419 8.40 6.28 -4.95
CA TRP A 419 7.06 6.84 -5.03
C TRP A 419 6.05 5.86 -5.67
N TYR A 420 6.41 5.24 -6.79
CA TYR A 420 5.57 4.20 -7.42
C TYR A 420 5.37 3.00 -6.48
N GLN A 421 6.42 2.48 -5.84
CA GLN A 421 6.31 1.38 -4.90
C GLN A 421 5.51 1.75 -3.65
N ASN A 422 5.61 3.00 -3.18
CA ASN A 422 4.82 3.46 -2.04
C ASN A 422 3.32 3.49 -2.36
N SER A 423 2.93 3.74 -3.62
CA SER A 423 1.51 3.81 -4.01
C SER A 423 0.77 2.47 -3.90
N SER A 424 1.48 1.33 -3.92
CA SER A 424 0.91 -0.01 -3.69
C SER A 424 0.94 -0.47 -2.23
N GLN A 425 1.43 0.34 -1.30
CA GLN A 425 1.52 -0.07 0.11
C GLN A 425 0.14 -0.09 0.77
N ASN A 426 0.05 -0.76 1.92
CA ASN A 426 -1.14 -0.67 2.76
C ASN A 426 -1.37 0.78 3.25
N THR A 427 -2.60 1.08 3.68
CA THR A 427 -3.03 2.44 4.02
C THR A 427 -2.11 3.15 5.03
N CYS A 428 -1.55 2.40 5.99
CA CYS A 428 -0.64 2.91 7.02
C CYS A 428 0.76 3.15 6.46
N ARG A 429 1.32 2.15 5.76
CA ARG A 429 2.66 2.22 5.15
C ARG A 429 2.74 3.27 4.06
N TYR A 430 1.67 3.48 3.28
CA TYR A 430 1.54 4.56 2.31
C TYR A 430 1.88 5.93 2.92
N ARG A 431 1.32 6.24 4.10
CA ARG A 431 1.65 7.48 4.81
C ARG A 431 3.07 7.46 5.36
N GLN A 432 3.52 6.33 5.90
CA GLN A 432 4.85 6.22 6.49
C GLN A 432 5.98 6.42 5.46
N GLY A 433 5.82 5.89 4.25
CA GLY A 433 6.81 6.02 3.17
C GLY A 433 7.10 7.48 2.79
N TYR A 434 6.10 8.37 2.90
CA TYR A 434 6.32 9.79 2.68
C TYR A 434 7.26 10.45 3.68
N ASN A 435 7.47 9.92 4.90
CA ASN A 435 8.47 10.48 5.82
C ASN A 435 9.87 10.47 5.21
N ARG A 436 10.22 9.39 4.51
CA ARG A 436 11.50 9.27 3.79
C ARG A 436 11.45 10.10 2.51
N GLN A 437 10.40 9.95 1.70
CA GLN A 437 10.33 10.58 0.39
C GLN A 437 10.36 12.10 0.46
N ILE A 438 9.70 12.74 1.43
CA ILE A 438 9.70 14.21 1.56
C ILE A 438 11.13 14.75 1.70
N LEU A 439 12.00 14.06 2.44
CA LEU A 439 13.41 14.44 2.60
C LEU A 439 14.22 14.18 1.32
N LEU A 440 13.98 13.06 0.65
CA LEU A 440 14.64 12.74 -0.63
C LEU A 440 14.27 13.73 -1.72
N TRP A 441 12.98 14.08 -1.82
CA TRP A 441 12.47 15.07 -2.76
C TRP A 441 13.09 16.46 -2.51
N ASP A 442 13.22 16.87 -1.24
CA ASP A 442 13.90 18.12 -0.88
C ASP A 442 15.38 18.10 -1.26
N SER A 443 16.06 16.98 -1.05
CA SER A 443 17.46 16.79 -1.42
C SER A 443 17.68 16.90 -2.93
N VAL A 444 16.92 16.17 -3.75
CA VAL A 444 17.07 16.22 -5.21
C VAL A 444 16.69 17.60 -5.76
N GLN A 445 15.68 18.26 -5.19
CA GLN A 445 15.36 19.64 -5.55
C GLN A 445 16.55 20.57 -5.26
N ALA A 446 17.12 20.51 -4.06
CA ALA A 446 18.25 21.36 -3.68
C ALA A 446 19.49 21.10 -4.55
N GLN A 447 19.77 19.85 -4.90
CA GLN A 447 20.84 19.50 -5.83
C GLN A 447 20.62 20.14 -7.21
N LEU A 448 19.42 20.03 -7.78
CA LEU A 448 19.07 20.62 -9.08
C LEU A 448 19.16 22.16 -9.07
N GLU A 449 18.66 22.80 -8.01
CA GLU A 449 18.72 24.26 -7.84
C GLU A 449 20.17 24.77 -7.67
N ASN A 450 21.03 23.99 -6.99
CA ASN A 450 22.45 24.31 -6.86
C ASN A 450 23.15 24.29 -8.23
N VAL A 451 22.88 23.29 -9.08
CA VAL A 451 23.43 23.26 -10.44
C VAL A 451 22.94 24.45 -11.26
N LEU A 452 21.64 24.76 -11.19
CA LEU A 452 21.06 25.92 -11.88
C LEU A 452 21.74 27.23 -11.44
N THR A 453 22.00 27.40 -10.14
CA THR A 453 22.69 28.56 -9.59
C THR A 453 24.13 28.66 -10.08
N GLN A 454 24.86 27.53 -10.16
CA GLN A 454 26.23 27.48 -10.68
C GLN A 454 26.29 27.84 -12.16
N LEU A 455 25.34 27.36 -12.97
CA LEU A 455 25.23 27.70 -14.39
C LEU A 455 24.87 29.18 -14.59
N GLY A 456 23.92 29.71 -13.82
CA GLY A 456 23.54 31.12 -13.83
C GLY A 456 24.67 32.07 -13.37
N SER A 457 25.50 31.62 -12.43
CA SER A 457 26.67 32.38 -11.92
C SER A 457 27.84 32.34 -12.90
N SER A 458 28.04 31.21 -13.58
CA SER A 458 29.09 31.03 -14.61
C SER A 458 28.74 31.74 -15.93
N SER A 459 27.46 32.04 -16.17
CA SER A 459 26.96 32.70 -17.38
C SER A 459 27.31 34.21 -17.47
N ARG A 460 27.78 34.85 -16.39
CA ARG A 460 28.18 36.27 -16.45
C ARG A 460 29.48 36.56 -17.20
N LEU A 461 30.23 35.54 -17.62
CA LEU A 461 31.53 35.73 -18.31
C LEU A 461 31.55 35.36 -19.80
N VAL A 462 30.49 34.77 -20.37
CA VAL A 462 30.47 34.45 -21.81
C VAL A 462 29.08 34.73 -22.40
N VAL A 463 28.84 35.99 -22.74
CA VAL A 463 27.76 36.41 -23.63
C VAL A 463 28.11 35.91 -25.03
N ASN A 464 27.28 35.00 -25.58
CA ASN A 464 27.15 34.61 -27.00
C ASN A 464 27.18 33.09 -27.30
N GLN A 465 26.48 32.25 -26.55
CA GLN A 465 26.11 30.92 -27.07
C GLN A 465 24.65 30.58 -26.75
N SER A 466 23.89 30.27 -27.81
CA SER A 466 22.49 29.84 -27.80
C SER A 466 22.21 28.56 -26.99
N GLY A 467 23.23 27.85 -26.52
CA GLY A 467 23.10 26.65 -25.67
C GLY A 467 22.76 26.95 -24.21
N THR A 468 23.22 28.07 -23.65
CA THR A 468 23.08 28.37 -22.20
C THR A 468 21.63 28.51 -21.73
N ALA A 469 20.76 29.10 -22.55
CA ALA A 469 19.34 29.23 -22.23
C ALA A 469 18.59 27.89 -22.31
N GLN A 470 19.01 26.98 -23.20
CA GLN A 470 18.39 25.67 -23.37
C GLN A 470 18.76 24.73 -22.22
N GLU A 471 20.03 24.76 -21.79
CA GLU A 471 20.53 23.97 -20.67
C GLU A 471 19.88 24.39 -19.34
N ASN A 472 19.72 25.71 -19.11
CA ASN A 472 19.01 26.21 -17.93
C ASN A 472 17.54 25.77 -17.91
N ASN A 473 16.83 25.84 -19.05
CA ASN A 473 15.43 25.44 -19.14
C ASN A 473 15.21 23.93 -18.87
N PHE A 474 16.19 23.09 -19.27
CA PHE A 474 16.16 21.66 -18.98
C PHE A 474 16.21 21.41 -17.46
N ILE A 475 17.22 21.94 -16.78
CA ILE A 475 17.41 21.74 -15.34
C ILE A 475 16.26 22.38 -14.54
N GLU A 476 15.79 23.55 -14.96
CA GLU A 476 14.63 24.22 -14.35
C GLU A 476 13.36 23.36 -14.40
N SER A 477 13.16 22.60 -15.49
CA SER A 477 12.02 21.68 -15.62
C SER A 477 12.10 20.53 -14.61
N TYR A 478 13.28 19.95 -14.38
CA TYR A 478 13.48 18.92 -13.37
C TYR A 478 13.37 19.48 -11.94
N ALA A 479 13.92 20.66 -11.68
CA ALA A 479 13.81 21.31 -10.37
C ALA A 479 12.34 21.63 -10.03
N SER A 480 11.60 22.18 -11.00
CA SER A 480 10.16 22.44 -10.89
C SER A 480 9.37 21.15 -10.66
N TRP A 481 9.76 20.06 -11.34
CA TRP A 481 9.16 18.75 -11.11
C TRP A 481 9.41 18.20 -9.71
N ALA A 482 10.65 18.21 -9.24
CA ALA A 482 10.98 17.79 -7.89
C ALA A 482 10.21 18.62 -6.85
N PHE A 483 10.10 19.93 -7.06
CA PHE A 483 9.32 20.82 -6.19
C PHE A 483 7.82 20.46 -6.15
N VAL A 484 7.19 20.22 -7.31
CA VAL A 484 5.78 19.82 -7.38
C VAL A 484 5.56 18.45 -6.74
N MET A 485 6.43 17.47 -6.99
CA MET A 485 6.37 16.14 -6.37
C MET A 485 6.51 16.22 -4.86
N LYS A 486 7.46 17.04 -4.36
CA LYS A 486 7.66 17.29 -2.93
C LYS A 486 6.41 17.89 -2.27
N LEU A 487 5.87 18.96 -2.83
CA LEU A 487 4.69 19.63 -2.26
C LEU A 487 3.47 18.72 -2.27
N ASN A 488 3.24 17.97 -3.34
CA ASN A 488 2.19 16.96 -3.39
C ASN A 488 2.39 15.88 -2.30
N ALA A 489 3.62 15.38 -2.12
CA ALA A 489 3.94 14.43 -1.04
C ALA A 489 3.68 15.01 0.36
N MET A 490 4.03 16.28 0.61
CA MET A 490 3.78 16.95 1.88
C MET A 490 2.29 17.15 2.15
N ILE A 491 1.51 17.56 1.14
CA ILE A 491 0.05 17.72 1.21
C ILE A 491 -0.60 16.36 1.49
N GLU A 492 -0.23 15.34 0.70
CA GLU A 492 -0.74 13.97 0.81
C GLU A 492 -0.47 13.36 2.19
N PHE A 493 0.79 13.41 2.65
CA PHE A 493 1.19 12.94 3.98
C PHE A 493 0.37 13.60 5.09
N THR A 494 0.15 14.91 4.97
CA THR A 494 -0.61 15.66 5.96
C THR A 494 -2.07 15.22 5.95
N LEU A 495 -2.74 15.24 4.81
CA LEU A 495 -4.16 14.88 4.69
C LEU A 495 -4.44 13.40 5.02
N LYS A 496 -3.54 12.49 4.63
CA LYS A 496 -3.66 11.06 4.96
C LYS A 496 -3.65 10.80 6.47
N GLY A 497 -3.11 11.71 7.28
CA GLY A 497 -3.19 11.58 8.73
C GLY A 497 -4.61 11.78 9.29
N PHE A 498 -5.50 12.49 8.59
CA PHE A 498 -6.92 12.56 8.97
C PHE A 498 -7.63 11.24 8.67
N ASP A 499 -7.34 10.62 7.52
CA ASP A 499 -7.89 9.31 7.16
C ASP A 499 -7.52 8.21 8.16
N LEU A 500 -6.31 8.27 8.69
CA LEU A 500 -5.78 7.34 9.69
C LEU A 500 -6.04 7.77 11.15
N ASP A 501 -6.88 8.79 11.38
CA ASP A 501 -7.21 9.31 12.72
C ASP A 501 -5.96 9.62 13.59
N CYS A 502 -4.86 10.04 12.94
CA CYS A 502 -3.60 10.37 13.61
C CYS A 502 -3.64 11.71 14.36
N TYR A 503 -4.68 12.51 14.11
CA TYR A 503 -4.83 13.87 14.61
C TYR A 503 -6.04 13.97 15.52
N LYS A 504 -5.88 14.67 16.64
CA LYS A 504 -6.98 15.01 17.54
C LYS A 504 -7.72 16.25 17.02
N PRO A 505 -8.99 16.46 17.40
CA PRO A 505 -9.77 17.62 16.95
C PRO A 505 -9.09 18.97 17.15
N PHE A 506 -8.34 19.16 18.25
CA PHE A 506 -7.64 20.42 18.53
C PHE A 506 -6.46 20.68 17.57
N GLU A 507 -5.93 19.65 16.91
CA GLU A 507 -4.81 19.78 15.97
C GLU A 507 -5.29 20.17 14.56
N SER A 508 -6.60 20.03 14.28
CA SER A 508 -7.16 20.19 12.93
C SER A 508 -6.86 21.56 12.32
N TYR A 509 -6.96 22.64 13.09
CA TYR A 509 -6.63 23.98 12.61
C TYR A 509 -5.21 24.05 12.06
N SER A 510 -4.22 23.66 12.86
CA SER A 510 -2.81 23.80 12.48
C SER A 510 -2.49 23.01 11.22
N LEU A 511 -3.08 21.82 11.07
CA LEU A 511 -2.83 20.93 9.95
C LEU A 511 -3.55 21.37 8.67
N PHE A 512 -4.83 21.74 8.74
CA PHE A 512 -5.53 22.27 7.56
C PHE A 512 -4.96 23.62 7.13
N TRP A 513 -4.60 24.49 8.07
CA TRP A 513 -3.95 25.75 7.75
C TRP A 513 -2.58 25.54 7.10
N TYR A 514 -1.81 24.55 7.57
CA TYR A 514 -0.56 24.19 6.93
C TYR A 514 -0.74 23.64 5.52
N VAL A 515 -1.72 22.76 5.29
CA VAL A 515 -2.02 22.29 3.92
C VAL A 515 -2.46 23.44 3.03
N TYR A 516 -3.30 24.35 3.54
CA TYR A 516 -3.67 25.59 2.82
C TYR A 516 -2.43 26.40 2.42
N TYR A 517 -1.49 26.59 3.36
CA TYR A 517 -0.21 27.25 3.13
C TYR A 517 0.61 26.53 2.05
N LEU A 518 0.75 25.21 2.10
CA LEU A 518 1.44 24.43 1.07
C LEU A 518 0.78 24.56 -0.30
N CYS A 519 -0.55 24.58 -0.36
CA CYS A 519 -1.29 24.78 -1.60
C CYS A 519 -1.03 26.17 -2.22
N GLU A 520 -0.80 27.22 -1.43
CA GLU A 520 -0.41 28.53 -1.97
C GLU A 520 0.93 28.46 -2.71
N TYR A 521 1.93 27.78 -2.14
CA TYR A 521 3.22 27.56 -2.80
C TYR A 521 3.09 26.69 -4.04
N LEU A 522 2.27 25.64 -3.98
CA LEU A 522 2.02 24.77 -5.13
C LEU A 522 1.34 25.53 -6.26
N GLN A 523 0.31 26.35 -5.98
CA GLN A 523 -0.33 27.21 -6.99
C GLN A 523 0.68 28.16 -7.63
N ASN A 524 1.54 28.78 -6.83
CA ASN A 524 2.57 29.69 -7.34
C ASN A 524 3.56 28.96 -8.26
N GLY A 525 4.02 27.76 -7.86
CA GLY A 525 4.87 26.92 -8.70
C GLY A 525 4.21 26.52 -10.02
N LEU A 526 2.95 26.07 -9.97
CA LEU A 526 2.18 25.72 -11.16
C LEU A 526 1.97 26.94 -12.09
N ASN A 527 1.74 28.14 -11.54
CA ASN A 527 1.61 29.36 -12.33
C ASN A 527 2.94 29.74 -13.04
N ILE A 528 4.09 29.52 -12.39
CA ILE A 528 5.41 29.76 -12.98
C ILE A 528 5.63 28.82 -14.16
N ILE A 529 5.32 27.53 -13.98
CA ILE A 529 5.40 26.51 -15.03
C ILE A 529 4.49 26.89 -16.20
N GLU A 530 3.21 27.18 -15.94
CA GLU A 530 2.24 27.57 -16.97
C GLU A 530 2.72 28.80 -17.77
N THR A 531 3.23 29.82 -17.07
CA THR A 531 3.79 31.02 -17.69
C THR A 531 5.00 30.70 -18.57
N GLY A 532 5.84 29.76 -18.14
CA GLY A 532 6.97 29.25 -18.91
C GLY A 532 6.54 28.56 -20.20
N ILE A 533 5.56 27.66 -20.14
CA ILE A 533 4.98 27.00 -21.32
C ILE A 533 4.35 28.04 -22.27
N GLN A 534 3.57 28.99 -21.74
CA GLN A 534 2.96 30.06 -22.52
C GLN A 534 3.99 30.97 -23.20
N ARG A 535 5.13 31.23 -22.54
CA ARG A 535 6.26 31.95 -23.13
C ARG A 535 6.84 31.17 -24.30
N THR A 536 7.09 29.86 -24.15
CA THR A 536 7.57 29.00 -25.24
C THR A 536 6.63 29.05 -26.45
N ILE A 537 5.32 28.92 -26.23
CA ILE A 537 4.30 29.05 -27.30
C ILE A 537 4.36 30.42 -27.97
N SER A 538 4.46 31.49 -27.16
CA SER A 538 4.54 32.86 -27.65
C SER A 538 5.79 33.11 -28.49
N ASP A 539 6.93 32.51 -28.12
CA ASP A 539 8.18 32.58 -28.87
C ASP A 539 8.06 31.89 -30.22
N ILE A 540 7.42 30.70 -30.28
CA ILE A 540 7.12 30.01 -31.55
C ILE A 540 6.25 30.90 -32.45
N HIS A 541 5.18 31.50 -31.91
CA HIS A 541 4.34 32.43 -32.65
C HIS A 541 5.09 33.71 -33.08
N ALA A 542 6.07 34.18 -32.30
CA ALA A 542 6.90 35.32 -32.64
C ALA A 542 7.83 35.01 -33.83
N LEU A 543 8.25 33.76 -34.04
CA LEU A 543 9.01 33.35 -35.23
C LEU A 543 8.21 33.61 -36.51
N ASN A 544 6.90 33.34 -36.52
CA ASN A 544 6.02 33.66 -37.64
C ASN A 544 5.98 35.18 -37.91
N LYS A 545 5.87 35.99 -36.85
CA LYS A 545 5.91 37.47 -36.97
C LYS A 545 7.26 37.95 -37.53
N ARG A 546 8.39 37.36 -37.11
CA ARG A 546 9.74 37.66 -37.64
C ARG A 546 9.87 37.22 -39.09
N MET A 547 9.38 36.04 -39.45
CA MET A 547 9.34 35.52 -40.81
C MET A 547 8.58 36.43 -41.78
N LYS A 548 7.44 37.00 -41.35
CA LYS A 548 6.65 37.95 -42.14
C LYS A 548 7.41 39.25 -42.45
N LYS A 549 8.34 39.67 -41.59
CA LYS A 549 9.16 40.89 -41.76
C LYS A 549 10.40 40.68 -42.64
N LEU A 550 10.80 39.42 -42.90
CA LEU A 550 11.96 39.11 -43.73
C LEU A 550 11.61 39.12 -45.23
N LYS A 551 12.51 39.70 -46.03
CA LYS A 551 12.49 39.59 -47.50
C LYS A 551 12.82 38.16 -47.94
N ALA A 552 12.41 37.79 -49.15
CA ALA A 552 12.70 36.46 -49.72
C ALA A 552 14.21 36.21 -49.77
N GLY A 553 14.64 35.02 -49.36
CA GLY A 553 16.04 34.60 -49.31
C GLY A 553 16.27 33.47 -48.31
N GLU A 554 17.47 32.89 -48.33
CA GLU A 554 17.85 31.68 -47.58
C GLU A 554 17.57 31.78 -46.07
N LYS A 555 17.75 32.97 -45.46
CA LYS A 555 17.43 33.20 -44.04
C LYS A 555 15.93 33.08 -43.73
N LYS A 556 15.06 33.46 -44.67
CA LYS A 556 13.61 33.34 -44.52
C LYS A 556 13.16 31.90 -44.67
N ASP A 557 13.77 31.16 -45.59
CA ASP A 557 13.43 29.75 -45.83
C ASP A 557 13.87 28.88 -44.63
N ARG A 558 15.08 29.06 -44.10
CA ARG A 558 15.52 28.38 -42.85
C ARG A 558 14.60 28.67 -41.66
N LEU A 559 14.13 29.91 -41.50
CA LEU A 559 13.22 30.28 -40.42
C LEU A 559 11.81 29.70 -40.62
N ARG A 560 11.37 29.60 -41.88
CA ARG A 560 10.10 28.96 -42.24
C ARG A 560 10.15 27.46 -41.89
N ASP A 561 11.22 26.78 -42.26
CA ASP A 561 11.41 25.35 -41.96
C ASP A 561 11.47 25.10 -40.45
N GLN A 562 12.20 25.93 -39.71
CA GLN A 562 12.24 25.87 -38.25
C GLN A 562 10.85 26.09 -37.64
N TYR A 563 10.10 27.09 -38.11
CA TYR A 563 8.74 27.36 -37.61
C TYR A 563 7.79 26.19 -37.91
N HIS A 564 7.80 25.64 -39.13
CA HIS A 564 6.96 24.48 -39.45
C HIS A 564 7.30 23.29 -38.58
N LYS A 565 8.59 22.99 -38.38
CA LYS A 565 9.03 21.91 -37.51
C LYS A 565 8.53 22.07 -36.06
N LEU A 566 8.65 23.27 -35.48
CA LEU A 566 8.17 23.55 -34.12
C LEU A 566 6.63 23.51 -34.03
N MET A 567 5.92 23.96 -35.06
CA MET A 567 4.45 23.92 -35.10
C MET A 567 3.92 22.50 -35.26
N GLU A 568 4.61 21.64 -35.99
CA GLU A 568 4.20 20.26 -36.24
C GLU A 568 4.58 19.32 -35.09
N LEU A 569 5.81 19.45 -34.55
CA LEU A 569 6.34 18.51 -33.56
C LEU A 569 6.09 18.93 -32.10
N ASP A 570 6.23 20.22 -31.77
CA ASP A 570 6.25 20.68 -30.37
C ASP A 570 4.95 21.34 -29.93
N MET A 571 4.28 22.09 -30.82
CA MET A 571 3.07 22.85 -30.46
C MET A 571 1.93 21.98 -29.90
N PRO A 572 1.58 20.81 -30.47
CA PRO A 572 0.53 19.96 -29.89
C PRO A 572 0.84 19.55 -28.45
N GLY A 573 2.07 19.09 -28.20
CA GLY A 573 2.51 18.70 -26.87
C GLY A 573 2.53 19.86 -25.87
N LEU A 574 2.88 21.08 -26.31
CA LEU A 574 2.80 22.27 -25.45
C LEU A 574 1.36 22.64 -25.07
N GLN A 575 0.41 22.48 -25.99
CA GLN A 575 -1.02 22.71 -25.70
C GLN A 575 -1.55 21.68 -24.70
N ASP A 576 -1.18 20.41 -24.86
CA ASP A 576 -1.61 19.36 -23.93
C ASP A 576 -1.03 19.58 -22.52
N ARG A 577 0.22 20.05 -22.40
CA ARG A 577 0.78 20.46 -21.09
C ARG A 577 -0.01 21.59 -20.44
N LEU A 578 -0.48 22.60 -21.18
CA LEU A 578 -1.34 23.65 -20.63
C LEU A 578 -2.68 23.09 -20.12
N LYS A 579 -3.29 22.17 -20.87
CA LYS A 579 -4.52 21.48 -20.44
C LYS A 579 -4.30 20.68 -19.15
N TYR A 580 -3.16 20.01 -19.02
CA TYR A 580 -2.79 19.30 -17.80
C TYR A 580 -2.51 20.25 -16.63
N MET A 581 -1.85 21.40 -16.87
CA MET A 581 -1.67 22.44 -15.85
C MET A 581 -3.00 22.96 -15.33
N GLN A 582 -4.00 23.14 -16.20
CA GLN A 582 -5.34 23.52 -15.78
C GLN A 582 -5.96 22.49 -14.83
N TYR A 583 -5.77 21.19 -15.10
CA TYR A 583 -6.24 20.10 -14.22
C TYR A 583 -5.54 20.13 -12.85
N GLU A 584 -4.21 20.19 -12.82
CA GLU A 584 -3.46 20.23 -11.55
C GLU A 584 -3.76 21.47 -10.72
N ARG A 585 -3.96 22.63 -11.37
CA ARG A 585 -4.40 23.86 -10.69
C ARG A 585 -5.80 23.71 -10.09
N ASN A 586 -6.73 23.10 -10.83
CA ASN A 586 -8.08 22.85 -10.33
C ASN A 586 -8.07 21.90 -9.13
N LYS A 587 -7.31 20.80 -9.18
CA LYS A 587 -7.10 19.89 -8.03
C LYS A 587 -6.55 20.63 -6.81
N CYS A 588 -5.48 21.40 -6.99
CA CYS A 588 -4.86 22.13 -5.89
C CYS A 588 -5.82 23.19 -5.31
N LYS A 589 -6.63 23.88 -6.14
CA LYS A 589 -7.67 24.82 -5.66
C LYS A 589 -8.77 24.14 -4.85
N ILE A 590 -9.20 22.94 -5.24
CA ILE A 590 -10.18 22.16 -4.49
C ILE A 590 -9.63 21.88 -3.08
N THR A 591 -8.43 21.31 -2.99
CA THR A 591 -7.76 21.02 -1.70
C THR A 591 -7.57 22.28 -0.87
N GLN A 592 -7.07 23.36 -1.47
CA GLN A 592 -6.85 24.64 -0.81
C GLN A 592 -8.16 25.19 -0.21
N SER A 593 -9.24 25.17 -0.98
CA SER A 593 -10.51 25.75 -0.58
C SER A 593 -11.21 24.92 0.49
N LEU A 594 -11.11 23.58 0.43
CA LEU A 594 -11.60 22.69 1.49
C LEU A 594 -10.85 22.93 2.80
N CYS A 595 -9.51 23.00 2.75
CA CYS A 595 -8.69 23.32 3.94
C CYS A 595 -9.05 24.69 4.53
N LEU A 596 -9.25 25.71 3.70
CA LEU A 596 -9.64 27.04 4.17
C LEU A 596 -11.02 27.05 4.83
N VAL A 597 -11.99 26.29 4.29
CA VAL A 597 -13.31 26.13 4.91
C VAL A 597 -13.19 25.47 6.28
N GLU A 598 -12.36 24.45 6.43
CA GLU A 598 -12.09 23.80 7.72
C GLU A 598 -11.43 24.75 8.72
N VAL A 599 -10.48 25.55 8.27
CA VAL A 599 -9.85 26.60 9.10
C VAL A 599 -10.87 27.62 9.59
N VAL A 600 -11.77 28.08 8.71
CA VAL A 600 -12.84 29.01 9.08
C VAL A 600 -13.84 28.34 10.03
N GLN A 601 -14.21 27.08 9.79
CA GLN A 601 -15.10 26.32 10.66
C GLN A 601 -14.49 26.13 12.05
N PHE A 602 -13.21 25.80 12.14
CA PHE A 602 -12.48 25.76 13.41
C PHE A 602 -12.47 27.12 14.10
N GLY A 603 -12.20 28.21 13.36
CA GLY A 603 -12.25 29.58 13.90
C GLY A 603 -13.61 29.95 14.49
N ILE A 604 -14.70 29.55 13.83
CA ILE A 604 -16.07 29.70 14.35
C ILE A 604 -16.22 28.92 15.67
N LEU A 605 -15.85 27.64 15.69
CA LEU A 605 -15.96 26.79 16.89
C LEU A 605 -15.10 27.30 18.05
N ALA A 606 -13.89 27.80 17.76
CA ALA A 606 -13.01 28.42 18.74
C ALA A 606 -13.62 29.72 19.29
N SER A 607 -14.33 30.49 18.45
CA SER A 607 -15.05 31.69 18.88
C SER A 607 -16.26 31.39 19.79
N TYR A 608 -16.83 30.19 19.69
CA TYR A 608 -17.82 29.66 20.65
C TYR A 608 -17.17 29.07 21.92
N ASN A 609 -15.84 29.04 22.02
CA ASN A 609 -15.06 28.42 23.10
C ASN A 609 -15.32 26.90 23.27
N VAL A 610 -15.86 26.20 22.27
CA VAL A 610 -16.09 24.74 22.34
C VAL A 610 -14.87 23.91 21.93
N ILE A 611 -13.86 24.55 21.34
CA ILE A 611 -12.57 23.96 20.97
C ILE A 611 -11.46 25.01 21.10
N THR A 612 -10.22 24.56 21.29
CA THR A 612 -9.02 25.39 21.21
C THR A 612 -7.97 24.65 20.38
N ASN A 613 -6.92 25.33 19.90
CA ASN A 613 -5.78 24.68 19.24
C ASN A 613 -4.69 24.20 20.20
N LYS A 614 -5.01 24.17 21.50
CA LYS A 614 -4.12 23.74 22.58
C LYS A 614 -4.54 22.38 23.10
N ASN A 615 -3.63 21.69 23.77
CA ASN A 615 -3.97 20.42 24.38
C ASN A 615 -5.02 20.64 25.49
N PRO A 616 -6.18 19.97 25.44
CA PRO A 616 -7.20 20.11 26.47
C PRO A 616 -6.75 19.56 27.82
N ALA A 617 -5.75 18.67 27.85
CA ALA A 617 -5.15 18.19 29.09
C ALA A 617 -4.10 19.20 29.59
N ASN A 618 -4.42 19.92 30.66
CA ASN A 618 -3.49 20.83 31.33
C ASN A 618 -2.36 20.02 31.99
N SER A 619 -1.30 19.74 31.23
CA SER A 619 -0.16 18.91 31.64
C SER A 619 0.97 19.77 32.19
N LYS A 620 1.57 19.33 33.31
CA LYS A 620 2.79 19.96 33.86
C LYS A 620 4.07 19.49 33.14
N PHE A 621 4.00 18.43 32.33
CA PHE A 621 5.17 17.79 31.72
C PHE A 621 5.49 18.32 30.32
N VAL A 622 4.49 18.86 29.61
CA VAL A 622 4.61 19.25 28.21
C VAL A 622 3.83 20.54 27.98
N ASN A 623 4.38 21.43 27.14
CA ASN A 623 3.71 22.65 26.70
C ASN A 623 3.20 22.54 25.25
N ASP A 624 2.29 23.42 24.86
CA ASP A 624 1.66 23.38 23.52
C ASP A 624 2.67 23.58 22.37
N GLU A 625 3.73 24.36 22.59
CA GLU A 625 4.75 24.60 21.56
C GLU A 625 5.56 23.33 21.24
N LEU A 626 5.89 22.52 22.25
CA LEU A 626 6.57 21.24 22.06
C LEU A 626 5.68 20.23 21.33
N ILE A 627 4.37 20.19 21.64
CA ILE A 627 3.40 19.32 20.96
C ILE A 627 3.30 19.74 19.48
N TYR A 628 3.19 21.05 19.23
CA TYR A 628 3.19 21.58 17.87
C TYR A 628 4.47 21.19 17.11
N LYS A 629 5.65 21.45 17.68
CA LYS A 629 6.93 21.11 17.05
C LYS A 629 7.06 19.61 16.77
N LEU A 630 6.56 18.76 17.68
CA LEU A 630 6.55 17.31 17.47
C LEU A 630 5.65 16.93 16.29
N ARG A 631 4.45 17.51 16.19
CA ARG A 631 3.51 17.26 15.08
C ARG A 631 4.11 17.65 13.72
N PHE A 632 4.82 18.77 13.67
CA PHE A 632 5.44 19.30 12.45
C PHE A 632 6.89 18.83 12.22
N LYS A 633 7.42 17.95 13.07
CA LYS A 633 8.77 17.39 12.93
C LYS A 633 9.07 16.80 11.55
N PRO A 634 8.15 16.12 10.84
CA PRO A 634 8.43 15.61 9.49
C PRO A 634 8.85 16.68 8.49
N PHE A 635 8.51 17.95 8.71
CA PHE A 635 8.77 19.06 7.80
C PHE A 635 9.88 19.99 8.28
N SER A 636 10.40 19.82 9.51
CA SER A 636 11.27 20.80 10.16
C SER A 636 12.60 21.04 9.44
N SER A 637 13.02 20.10 8.58
CA SER A 637 14.26 20.16 7.81
C SER A 637 14.05 20.62 6.36
N ILE A 638 12.81 20.85 5.96
CA ILE A 638 12.46 21.25 4.59
C ILE A 638 12.77 22.73 4.40
N GLY A 639 13.60 23.03 3.39
CA GLY A 639 14.06 24.39 3.14
C GLY A 639 13.00 25.30 2.52
N SER A 640 12.26 24.81 1.52
CA SER A 640 11.27 25.62 0.79
C SER A 640 10.02 24.81 0.43
N PRO A 641 8.82 25.15 0.95
CA PRO A 641 8.54 26.23 1.89
C PRO A 641 9.00 25.90 3.32
N GLU A 642 9.39 26.92 4.06
CA GLU A 642 9.76 26.78 5.47
C GLU A 642 8.54 26.37 6.33
N THR A 643 8.79 25.56 7.36
CA THR A 643 7.73 25.16 8.30
C THR A 643 7.27 26.36 9.14
N PRO A 644 5.97 26.69 9.16
CA PRO A 644 5.46 27.80 9.97
C PRO A 644 5.75 27.64 11.46
N THR A 645 6.15 28.74 12.11
CA THR A 645 6.42 28.75 13.55
C THR A 645 5.14 28.63 14.37
N PHE A 646 5.27 28.15 15.62
CA PHE A 646 4.15 28.09 16.56
C PHE A 646 3.50 29.46 16.75
N THR A 647 4.30 30.51 16.93
CA THR A 647 3.82 31.89 17.10
C THR A 647 2.99 32.35 15.91
N LEU A 648 3.47 32.13 14.67
CA LEU A 648 2.74 32.50 13.47
C LEU A 648 1.39 31.77 13.36
N SER A 649 1.35 30.48 13.75
CA SER A 649 0.10 29.70 13.79
C SER A 649 -0.89 30.29 14.82
N GLN A 650 -0.42 30.70 16.00
CA GLN A 650 -1.28 31.32 17.03
C GLN A 650 -1.83 32.68 16.57
N GLU A 651 -0.96 33.55 16.05
CA GLU A 651 -1.34 34.88 15.55
C GLU A 651 -2.35 34.79 14.39
N THR A 652 -2.19 33.78 13.54
CA THR A 652 -3.09 33.55 12.41
C THR A 652 -4.45 33.05 12.88
N LEU A 653 -4.51 32.13 13.84
CA LEU A 653 -5.79 31.66 14.41
C LEU A 653 -6.60 32.81 15.00
N GLN A 654 -5.95 33.73 15.72
CA GLN A 654 -6.63 34.88 16.32
C GLN A 654 -7.35 35.76 15.29
N LYS A 655 -6.87 35.81 14.04
CA LYS A 655 -7.53 36.55 12.95
C LYS A 655 -8.82 35.88 12.45
N PHE A 656 -8.94 34.56 12.64
CA PHE A 656 -10.14 33.80 12.31
C PHE A 656 -11.17 33.76 13.46
N MET A 657 -10.75 34.11 14.68
CA MET A 657 -11.64 34.19 15.83
C MET A 657 -12.43 35.51 15.87
N PHE A 658 -13.63 35.47 16.44
CA PHE A 658 -14.53 36.62 16.52
C PHE A 658 -14.43 37.31 17.87
N LYS A 659 -14.51 38.65 17.86
CA LYS A 659 -14.73 39.46 19.06
C LYS A 659 -16.23 39.48 19.40
N GLU A 660 -16.56 39.57 20.68
CA GLU A 660 -17.96 39.57 21.15
C GLU A 660 -18.82 40.67 20.50
N SER A 661 -18.25 41.87 20.29
CA SER A 661 -18.94 43.01 19.70
C SER A 661 -19.39 42.82 18.25
N GLU A 662 -18.73 41.93 17.51
CA GLU A 662 -18.91 41.75 16.05
C GLU A 662 -19.41 40.35 15.68
N PHE A 663 -19.67 39.50 16.68
CA PHE A 663 -19.92 38.06 16.48
C PHE A 663 -21.00 37.76 15.45
N SER A 664 -22.17 38.42 15.55
CA SER A 664 -23.31 38.16 14.67
C SER A 664 -23.07 38.58 13.21
N SER A 665 -22.31 39.65 12.96
CA SER A 665 -21.94 40.03 11.57
C SER A 665 -20.90 39.06 11.01
N ARG A 666 -19.86 38.77 11.80
CA ARG A 666 -18.73 37.94 11.39
C ARG A 666 -19.13 36.49 11.12
N ILE A 667 -20.06 35.93 11.89
CA ILE A 667 -20.57 34.59 11.64
C ILE A 667 -21.36 34.52 10.34
N GLU A 668 -22.22 35.50 10.05
CA GLU A 668 -22.99 35.55 8.79
C GLU A 668 -22.06 35.70 7.57
N GLU A 669 -21.07 36.59 7.66
CA GLU A 669 -20.01 36.76 6.65
C GLU A 669 -19.25 35.44 6.42
N SER A 670 -18.84 34.76 7.49
CA SER A 670 -18.07 33.52 7.42
C SER A 670 -18.90 32.38 6.83
N LEU A 671 -20.17 32.24 7.21
CA LEU A 671 -21.08 31.25 6.63
C LEU A 671 -21.33 31.52 5.13
N LYS A 672 -21.50 32.80 4.75
CA LYS A 672 -21.66 33.21 3.35
C LYS A 672 -20.39 32.90 2.55
N PHE A 673 -19.23 33.19 3.11
CA PHE A 673 -17.93 32.87 2.53
C PHE A 673 -17.78 31.36 2.30
N MET A 674 -17.97 30.54 3.35
CA MET A 674 -17.86 29.08 3.24
C MET A 674 -18.83 28.52 2.20
N LYS A 675 -20.10 28.97 2.20
CA LYS A 675 -21.08 28.55 1.18
C LYS A 675 -20.63 28.91 -0.24
N GLY A 676 -20.08 30.12 -0.43
CA GLY A 676 -19.55 30.56 -1.73
C GLY A 676 -18.39 29.69 -2.21
N GLN A 677 -17.42 29.42 -1.34
CA GLN A 677 -16.26 28.56 -1.64
C GLN A 677 -16.70 27.13 -2.00
N LEU A 678 -17.54 26.51 -1.17
CA LEU A 678 -18.02 25.14 -1.38
C LEU A 678 -18.84 25.00 -2.68
N ASN A 679 -19.66 26.01 -3.02
CA ASN A 679 -20.36 26.03 -4.32
C ASN A 679 -19.38 26.10 -5.51
N HIS A 680 -18.30 26.88 -5.39
CA HIS A 680 -17.30 26.97 -6.46
C HIS A 680 -16.56 25.63 -6.62
N ILE A 681 -16.16 25.00 -5.51
CA ILE A 681 -15.54 23.67 -5.50
C ILE A 681 -16.44 22.63 -6.17
N GLU A 682 -17.74 22.61 -5.86
CA GLU A 682 -18.69 21.68 -6.47
C GLU A 682 -18.80 21.85 -7.99
N ILE A 683 -18.70 23.08 -8.49
CA ILE A 683 -18.66 23.37 -9.93
C ILE A 683 -17.36 22.85 -10.54
N THR A 684 -16.21 23.17 -9.94
CA THR A 684 -14.89 22.72 -10.44
C THR A 684 -14.76 21.20 -10.42
N ILE A 685 -15.27 20.53 -9.38
CA ILE A 685 -15.33 19.06 -9.34
C ILE A 685 -16.24 18.54 -10.46
N GLY A 686 -17.40 19.17 -10.68
CA GLY A 686 -18.29 18.83 -11.78
C GLY A 686 -17.64 18.97 -13.16
N GLU A 687 -16.78 19.97 -13.36
CA GLU A 687 -15.97 20.12 -14.57
C GLU A 687 -14.94 19.00 -14.71
N ILE A 688 -14.19 18.67 -13.65
CA ILE A 688 -13.24 17.55 -13.66
C ILE A 688 -13.93 16.23 -14.00
N LEU A 689 -15.04 15.92 -13.32
CA LEU A 689 -15.79 14.69 -13.57
C LEU A 689 -16.25 14.57 -15.04
N ARG A 690 -16.63 15.68 -15.69
CA ARG A 690 -16.99 15.63 -17.12
C ARG A 690 -15.82 15.17 -17.99
N TYR A 691 -14.62 15.69 -17.73
CA TYR A 691 -13.41 15.32 -18.48
C TYR A 691 -12.93 13.90 -18.18
N VAL A 692 -13.07 13.44 -16.92
CA VAL A 692 -12.81 12.05 -16.56
C VAL A 692 -13.77 11.12 -17.31
N GLU A 693 -15.07 11.44 -17.32
CA GLU A 693 -16.07 10.58 -17.96
C GLU A 693 -16.02 10.59 -19.49
N SER A 694 -15.52 11.67 -20.09
CA SER A 694 -15.36 11.82 -21.53
C SER A 694 -13.98 11.41 -22.04
N ASP A 695 -13.16 10.74 -21.23
CA ASP A 695 -11.79 10.32 -21.59
C ASP A 695 -10.95 11.46 -22.20
N ASP A 696 -10.98 12.64 -21.57
CA ASP A 696 -10.31 13.86 -22.01
C ASP A 696 -10.79 14.43 -23.37
N GLU A 697 -11.99 14.05 -23.84
CA GLU A 697 -12.65 14.71 -24.98
C GLU A 697 -13.01 16.17 -24.64
N GLY A 698 -12.10 17.09 -24.94
CA GLY A 698 -12.30 18.53 -24.79
C GLY A 698 -11.04 19.36 -25.03
N GLU A 699 -11.21 20.68 -25.18
CA GLU A 699 -10.09 21.57 -25.49
C GLU A 699 -9.44 22.21 -24.25
N SER A 700 -10.10 22.22 -23.08
CA SER A 700 -9.65 23.06 -21.95
C SER A 700 -8.86 22.34 -20.87
N MET A 701 -8.93 21.02 -20.78
CA MET A 701 -8.31 20.26 -19.69
C MET A 701 -7.96 18.83 -20.13
N MET A 702 -6.93 18.25 -19.51
CA MET A 702 -6.50 16.88 -19.75
C MET A 702 -6.14 16.26 -18.40
N THR A 703 -6.75 15.13 -18.07
CA THR A 703 -6.67 14.46 -16.78
C THR A 703 -5.71 13.27 -16.83
N GLY A 704 -5.71 12.51 -17.93
CA GLY A 704 -4.96 11.27 -18.10
C GLY A 704 -5.52 10.09 -17.32
N THR A 705 -6.79 10.11 -16.93
CA THR A 705 -7.39 9.10 -16.03
C THR A 705 -8.08 7.94 -16.74
N ARG A 706 -7.95 7.80 -18.06
CA ARG A 706 -8.64 6.76 -18.86
C ARG A 706 -8.54 5.34 -18.26
N LEU A 707 -7.37 4.95 -17.77
CA LEU A 707 -7.13 3.62 -17.20
C LEU A 707 -7.73 3.41 -15.79
N VAL A 708 -8.01 4.50 -15.08
CA VAL A 708 -8.52 4.54 -13.70
C VAL A 708 -9.75 5.44 -13.60
N LYS A 709 -10.60 5.38 -14.63
CA LYS A 709 -11.75 6.28 -14.77
C LYS A 709 -12.70 6.16 -13.58
N GLU A 710 -13.02 4.93 -13.20
CA GLU A 710 -13.94 4.63 -12.10
C GLU A 710 -13.37 5.10 -10.76
N GLU A 711 -12.09 4.83 -10.50
CA GLU A 711 -11.40 5.21 -9.27
C GLU A 711 -11.24 6.73 -9.13
N ALA A 712 -10.91 7.41 -10.24
CA ALA A 712 -10.84 8.86 -10.28
C ALA A 712 -12.23 9.51 -10.10
N SER A 713 -13.26 8.99 -10.78
CA SER A 713 -14.64 9.46 -10.63
C SER A 713 -15.14 9.26 -9.19
N GLU A 714 -14.84 8.14 -8.56
CA GLU A 714 -15.18 7.90 -7.16
C GLU A 714 -14.45 8.88 -6.24
N TYR A 715 -13.15 9.09 -6.41
CA TYR A 715 -12.36 10.07 -5.64
C TYR A 715 -12.99 11.47 -5.65
N PHE A 716 -13.29 12.00 -6.83
CA PHE A 716 -13.88 13.33 -6.96
C PHE A 716 -15.32 13.38 -6.45
N THR A 717 -16.08 12.29 -6.57
CA THR A 717 -17.42 12.18 -5.99
C THR A 717 -17.38 12.21 -4.46
N GLN A 718 -16.42 11.52 -3.84
CA GLN A 718 -16.22 11.55 -2.39
C GLN A 718 -15.84 12.96 -1.89
N LEU A 719 -15.00 13.70 -2.63
CA LEU A 719 -14.68 15.11 -2.33
C LEU A 719 -15.91 16.01 -2.44
N LYS A 720 -16.73 15.82 -3.48
CA LYS A 720 -17.98 16.57 -3.65
C LYS A 720 -18.92 16.34 -2.47
N LYS A 721 -19.05 15.08 -2.02
CA LYS A 721 -19.86 14.75 -0.84
C LYS A 721 -19.32 15.40 0.44
N SER A 722 -18.00 15.43 0.64
CA SER A 722 -17.39 16.17 1.76
C SER A 722 -17.73 17.66 1.72
N SER A 723 -17.71 18.29 0.53
CA SER A 723 -18.15 19.69 0.38
C SER A 723 -19.60 19.91 0.81
N GLU A 724 -20.51 19.04 0.37
CA GLU A 724 -21.93 19.10 0.73
C GLU A 724 -22.14 18.93 2.24
N LEU A 725 -21.41 18.00 2.87
CA LEU A 725 -21.45 17.77 4.31
C LEU A 725 -20.90 18.94 5.12
N LEU A 726 -19.79 19.55 4.69
CA LEU A 726 -19.25 20.76 5.32
C LEU A 726 -20.24 21.93 5.26
N LYS A 727 -20.93 22.08 4.12
CA LYS A 727 -21.99 23.07 3.94
C LYS A 727 -23.15 22.83 4.90
N ALA A 728 -23.58 21.57 5.06
CA ALA A 728 -24.63 21.21 6.01
C ALA A 728 -24.17 21.43 7.47
N ASN A 729 -22.94 21.05 7.81
CA ASN A 729 -22.38 21.19 9.15
C ASN A 729 -22.27 22.65 9.58
N SER A 730 -21.87 23.56 8.67
CA SER A 730 -21.78 24.99 8.97
C SER A 730 -23.09 25.58 9.50
N LYS A 731 -24.24 25.15 8.96
CA LYS A 731 -25.58 25.54 9.43
C LYS A 731 -25.95 24.85 10.74
N ARG A 732 -25.58 23.57 10.89
CA ARG A 732 -25.84 22.79 12.10
C ARG A 732 -25.13 23.37 13.31
N ILE A 733 -23.88 23.82 13.18
CA ILE A 733 -23.11 24.45 14.27
C ILE A 733 -23.89 25.62 14.88
N VAL A 734 -24.37 26.55 14.05
CA VAL A 734 -25.15 27.71 14.53
C VAL A 734 -26.51 27.31 15.09
N LYS A 735 -27.15 26.30 14.50
CA LYS A 735 -28.42 25.76 15.02
C LYS A 735 -28.27 25.15 16.42
N VAL A 736 -27.13 24.48 16.69
CA VAL A 736 -26.87 23.79 17.96
C VAL A 736 -26.33 24.75 19.03
N LEU A 737 -25.38 25.62 18.67
CA LEU A 737 -24.71 26.53 19.62
C LEU A 737 -25.43 27.88 19.79
N GLY A 738 -26.41 28.19 18.93
CA GLY A 738 -27.15 29.45 18.95
C GLY A 738 -26.45 30.59 18.20
N PRO A 739 -27.08 31.76 18.10
CA PRO A 739 -26.60 32.88 17.28
C PRO A 739 -25.42 33.67 17.89
N LYS A 740 -25.12 33.45 19.17
CA LYS A 740 -24.04 34.11 19.94
C LYS A 740 -23.50 33.14 20.99
N PRO A 741 -22.23 33.28 21.43
CA PRO A 741 -21.69 32.45 22.50
C PRO A 741 -22.41 32.74 23.82
N VAL A 742 -22.71 31.67 24.56
CA VAL A 742 -23.29 31.73 25.91
C VAL A 742 -22.29 31.07 26.87
N GLN A 743 -22.23 31.52 28.12
CA GLN A 743 -21.34 30.93 29.12
C GLN A 743 -21.64 29.44 29.34
N GLY A 744 -20.59 28.62 29.44
CA GLY A 744 -20.69 27.20 29.80
C GLY A 744 -20.91 26.24 28.63
N LEU A 745 -20.87 26.71 27.37
CA LEU A 745 -20.94 25.83 26.19
C LEU A 745 -19.80 24.81 26.17
N GLU A 746 -18.62 25.19 26.64
CA GLU A 746 -17.44 24.34 26.79
C GLU A 746 -17.65 23.15 27.73
N ASN A 747 -18.58 23.26 28.69
CA ASN A 747 -18.94 22.18 29.61
C ASN A 747 -20.03 21.28 29.05
N LYS A 748 -20.84 21.79 28.12
CA LYS A 748 -21.96 21.06 27.52
C LYS A 748 -21.57 20.34 26.24
N PHE A 749 -20.68 20.92 25.43
CA PHE A 749 -20.33 20.41 24.11
C PHE A 749 -18.85 20.04 24.00
N THR A 750 -18.54 19.17 23.05
CA THR A 750 -17.19 18.87 22.58
C THR A 750 -17.22 18.72 21.06
N VAL A 751 -16.08 18.89 20.42
CA VAL A 751 -15.92 18.68 18.99
C VAL A 751 -15.25 17.34 18.75
N MET A 752 -15.75 16.58 17.79
CA MET A 752 -15.13 15.34 17.30
C MET A 752 -14.90 15.46 15.79
N LEU A 753 -13.94 14.68 15.29
CA LEU A 753 -13.77 14.47 13.85
C LEU A 753 -14.65 13.29 13.46
N SER A 754 -15.64 13.52 12.58
CA SER A 754 -16.51 12.46 12.07
C SER A 754 -16.42 12.35 10.56
N THR A 755 -16.40 11.11 10.07
CA THR A 755 -16.44 10.79 8.65
C THR A 755 -17.78 10.14 8.32
N SER A 756 -18.30 10.38 7.12
CA SER A 756 -19.53 9.78 6.63
C SER A 756 -19.23 8.85 5.46
N THR A 757 -19.96 7.74 5.36
CA THR A 757 -19.78 6.74 4.28
C THR A 757 -19.81 7.41 2.90
N GLY A 758 -18.81 7.13 2.07
CA GLY A 758 -18.68 7.70 0.71
C GLY A 758 -18.30 9.18 0.66
N ALA A 759 -17.90 9.80 1.77
CA ALA A 759 -17.24 11.11 1.77
C ALA A 759 -15.73 10.90 1.93
N SER A 760 -14.94 11.86 1.44
CA SER A 760 -13.48 11.77 1.55
C SER A 760 -13.04 11.86 3.02
N ARG A 761 -12.24 10.88 3.44
CA ARG A 761 -11.69 10.81 4.81
C ARG A 761 -10.54 11.80 5.06
N PHE A 762 -10.05 12.48 4.02
CA PHE A 762 -9.06 13.56 4.17
C PHE A 762 -9.66 14.83 4.79
N PHE A 763 -10.98 14.99 4.69
CA PHE A 763 -11.71 16.16 5.17
C PHE A 763 -12.85 15.72 6.12
N PRO A 764 -12.52 15.23 7.32
CA PRO A 764 -13.52 14.87 8.33
C PRO A 764 -14.26 16.10 8.84
N ILE A 765 -15.52 15.92 9.20
CA ILE A 765 -16.38 16.99 9.69
C ILE A 765 -16.06 17.30 11.15
N LEU A 766 -15.85 18.59 11.47
CA LEU A 766 -15.77 19.09 12.85
C LEU A 766 -17.17 19.11 13.48
N GLU A 767 -17.59 17.99 14.03
CA GLU A 767 -18.94 17.79 14.56
C GLU A 767 -19.05 18.21 16.03
N VAL A 768 -20.03 19.07 16.32
CA VAL A 768 -20.40 19.45 17.69
C VAL A 768 -21.31 18.38 18.29
N VAL A 769 -20.87 17.76 19.38
CA VAL A 769 -21.64 16.75 20.13
C VAL A 769 -21.78 17.13 21.60
N GLU A 770 -22.89 16.74 22.22
CA GLU A 770 -23.08 16.92 23.67
C GLU A 770 -22.11 16.01 24.44
N ARG A 771 -21.48 16.56 25.49
CA ARG A 771 -20.64 15.78 26.39
C ARG A 771 -21.54 14.79 27.13
N LYS A 772 -21.28 13.50 26.96
CA LYS A 772 -21.87 12.49 27.84
C LYS A 772 -21.37 12.76 29.26
N PRO A 773 -22.24 12.76 30.29
CA PRO A 773 -21.77 12.84 31.67
C PRO A 773 -20.79 11.70 31.88
N ARG A 774 -19.62 11.99 32.44
CA ARG A 774 -18.69 10.93 32.88
C ARG A 774 -19.48 10.07 33.85
N GLY A 775 -19.90 8.88 33.41
CA GLY A 775 -20.38 7.85 34.32
C GLY A 775 -19.32 7.69 35.40
N ASN A 776 -19.73 7.74 36.66
CA ASN A 776 -18.86 7.47 37.78
C ASN A 776 -18.04 6.21 37.47
N GLY A 777 -16.71 6.35 37.45
CA GLY A 777 -15.81 5.26 37.16
C GLY A 777 -16.09 4.06 38.07
N ARG A 778 -16.43 2.94 37.42
CA ARG A 778 -16.43 1.52 37.80
C ARG A 778 -17.07 0.88 36.57
N GLU A 779 -16.33 0.31 35.65
CA GLU A 779 -15.64 -0.98 35.78
C GLU A 779 -14.35 -0.96 34.93
N ILE A 780 -13.24 -1.35 35.55
CA ILE A 780 -12.08 -1.96 34.90
C ILE A 780 -12.14 -3.43 35.26
#